data_AF-A0A1C2J5U0-F1
#
_entry.id   AF-A0A1C2J5U0-F1
#
_cell.length_a   1.000
_cell.length_b   1.000
_cell.length_c   1.000
_cell.angle_alpha   90.00
_cell.angle_beta   90.00
_cell.angle_gamma   90.00
#
_symmetry.space_group_name_H-M   'P 1'
#
loop_
_entity.id
_entity.type
_entity.pdbx_description
1 polymer ?
#
loop_
_entity_poly.entity_id
_entity_poly.type
_entity_poly.pdbx_seq_one_letter_code
_entity_poly.pdbx_strand_id
1 'polypeptide(L)'
;MMPRSFEDYLDDRRMRIASWLEDRNAAEAATAVCESWIEDLLHRGLTLHSRHDLAALPTDMLLADRLSAAKFDGLALAWKWQIEDAEGKEPAEAALIGHALAAASGRAYAVHGPGKLDWVGHFVASINSLLWEEFANFAAKKFRDNPDLLEKFIDFLSGIIAMAHDAPDTVTEIPPRCGSMASVVEQFARTRMSFQVVWEEDQWAILFRSSDAFEILRRADAGRFVVMIDQLPHPTLVKQCLSSKALLASPEDVLSLLRLANSAIDAEGCWHRCGMAAILLLQLASEQLLLLWADEDDAEDLNKDIAHFSDGVREVLDVLFARPDGVELAWCWLENLLRQIPRVPAVNRSAPRKLMVNRIGILVHALGSRLEPRRAQDAWITEAEPLARQFRAVAVLSVTAFTSMAGGLDVGVVAKSLLKPNGFDLTRASELIHLPGAPLRTIPGDALARIPDAASWFISTWSALRFERERAWRSINPALKQRGFNPCVYVTSGPSVPDEFKGHLNKGRGVGNPAEIMGVWGLGAIESLVIDTQAQYEDRSRMWFAVERTFREARLVEPRLGRDFWSKAIARLFWWWPQVFTEVNDQADSEGAASFDPAGLSRALVPYAEISGDFMAVIVSLQQAGLSTSMLDDAVNRTRHDLLHMIRRFVAVTRRLNDCRVWNPDWVAALQRIEGELTSMRT
;
A
#
# COMPACT_ATOMS: atom_id res chain seq x y z
N MET A 1 2.53 43.04 -3.23
CA MET A 1 1.56 42.24 -2.46
C MET A 1 1.94 40.79 -2.66
N MET A 2 2.27 40.04 -1.60
CA MET A 2 2.42 38.60 -1.74
C MET A 2 1.06 37.99 -2.12
N PRO A 3 1.01 36.99 -3.01
CA PRO A 3 -0.22 36.24 -3.25
C PRO A 3 -0.67 35.64 -1.92
N ARG A 4 -1.94 35.87 -1.54
CA ARG A 4 -2.54 35.20 -0.37
C ARG A 4 -2.40 33.69 -0.57
N SER A 5 -2.08 32.96 0.50
CA SER A 5 -2.09 31.50 0.41
C SER A 5 -3.51 31.01 0.11
N PHE A 6 -3.63 29.83 -0.48
CA PHE A 6 -4.93 29.20 -0.72
C PHE A 6 -5.73 29.06 0.60
N GLU A 7 -5.03 28.80 1.70
CA GLU A 7 -5.61 28.70 3.05
C GLU A 7 -6.18 30.04 3.55
N ASP A 8 -5.46 31.16 3.39
CA ASP A 8 -5.94 32.49 3.76
C ASP A 8 -7.24 32.88 3.02
N TYR A 9 -7.37 32.42 1.78
CA TYR A 9 -8.57 32.64 0.97
C TYR A 9 -9.76 31.79 1.46
N LEU A 10 -9.52 30.54 1.90
CA LEU A 10 -10.56 29.69 2.49
C LEU A 10 -11.08 30.24 3.82
N ASP A 11 -10.19 30.75 4.67
CA ASP A 11 -10.58 31.30 5.97
C ASP A 11 -11.35 32.63 5.84
N ASP A 12 -10.98 33.50 4.90
CA ASP A 12 -11.75 34.71 4.56
C ASP A 12 -13.17 34.35 4.08
N ARG A 13 -13.31 33.30 3.26
CA ARG A 13 -14.63 32.79 2.85
C ARG A 13 -15.45 32.25 4.03
N ARG A 14 -14.85 31.43 4.89
CA ARG A 14 -15.53 30.87 6.08
C ARG A 14 -16.03 31.96 7.02
N MET A 15 -15.21 32.98 7.31
CA MET A 15 -15.61 34.10 8.15
C MET A 15 -16.79 34.89 7.57
N ARG A 16 -16.83 35.08 6.25
CA ARG A 16 -17.94 35.78 5.59
C ARG A 16 -19.25 35.00 5.61
N ILE A 17 -19.19 33.68 5.38
CA ILE A 17 -20.37 32.81 5.51
C ILE A 17 -20.87 32.84 6.95
N ALA A 18 -19.97 32.71 7.94
CA ALA A 18 -20.33 32.78 9.36
C ALA A 18 -21.01 34.11 9.72
N SER A 19 -20.43 35.24 9.30
CA SER A 19 -21.00 36.56 9.52
C SER A 19 -22.35 36.75 8.80
N TRP A 20 -22.52 36.19 7.61
CA TRP A 20 -23.80 36.24 6.91
C TRP A 20 -24.88 35.38 7.56
N LEU A 21 -24.51 34.22 8.14
CA LEU A 21 -25.41 33.37 8.91
C LEU A 21 -25.83 33.99 10.25
N GLU A 22 -25.06 34.94 10.79
CA GLU A 22 -25.49 35.76 11.93
C GLU A 22 -26.65 36.70 11.54
N ASP A 23 -26.70 37.16 10.29
CA ASP A 23 -27.86 37.84 9.70
C ASP A 23 -28.87 36.84 9.10
N ARG A 24 -29.47 36.04 10.00
CA ARG A 24 -30.41 34.97 9.65
C ARG A 24 -31.54 35.40 8.71
N ASN A 25 -32.04 36.62 8.87
CA ASN A 25 -33.18 37.09 8.06
C ASN A 25 -32.79 37.29 6.59
N ALA A 26 -31.62 37.90 6.34
CA ALA A 26 -31.12 38.07 4.98
C ALA A 26 -30.78 36.72 4.33
N ALA A 27 -30.17 35.80 5.10
CA ALA A 27 -29.82 34.48 4.63
C ALA A 27 -31.05 33.63 4.28
N GLU A 28 -32.06 33.61 5.14
CA GLU A 28 -33.32 32.88 4.89
C GLU A 28 -34.10 33.47 3.71
N ALA A 29 -34.16 34.79 3.58
CA ALA A 29 -34.84 35.45 2.47
C ALA A 29 -34.18 35.16 1.11
N ALA A 30 -32.84 35.22 1.03
CA ALA A 30 -32.11 34.87 -0.19
C ALA A 30 -32.27 33.38 -0.55
N THR A 31 -32.26 32.49 0.47
CA THR A 31 -32.51 31.06 0.30
C THR A 31 -33.91 30.81 -0.25
N ALA A 32 -34.94 31.50 0.26
CA ALA A 32 -36.32 31.36 -0.21
C ALA A 32 -36.49 31.77 -1.70
N VAL A 33 -35.75 32.80 -2.15
CA VAL A 33 -35.74 33.19 -3.58
C VAL A 33 -35.15 32.08 -4.44
N CYS A 34 -34.04 31.48 -4.01
CA CYS A 34 -33.42 30.36 -4.71
C CYS A 34 -34.33 29.12 -4.71
N GLU A 35 -35.02 28.85 -3.61
CA GLU A 35 -35.94 27.71 -3.45
C GLU A 35 -37.10 27.83 -4.43
N SER A 36 -37.77 28.99 -4.48
CA SER A 36 -38.83 29.27 -5.44
C SER A 36 -38.37 29.17 -6.90
N TRP A 37 -37.12 29.57 -7.20
CA TRP A 37 -36.57 29.41 -8.54
C TRP A 37 -36.37 27.94 -8.94
N ILE A 38 -35.88 27.11 -8.02
CA ILE A 38 -35.73 25.66 -8.23
C ILE A 38 -37.11 25.01 -8.43
N GLU A 39 -38.11 25.39 -7.63
CA GLU A 39 -39.49 24.91 -7.78
C GLU A 39 -40.06 25.22 -9.18
N ASP A 40 -39.81 26.41 -9.72
CA ASP A 40 -40.28 26.76 -11.06
C ASP A 40 -39.57 25.98 -12.16
N LEU A 41 -38.26 25.73 -12.02
CA LEU A 41 -37.52 24.86 -12.95
C LEU A 41 -38.13 23.46 -12.96
N LEU A 42 -38.45 22.93 -11.78
CA LEU A 42 -39.10 21.64 -11.62
C LEU A 42 -40.48 21.58 -12.28
N HIS A 43 -41.32 22.59 -12.04
CA HIS A 43 -42.66 22.65 -12.62
C HIS A 43 -42.63 22.72 -14.14
N ARG A 44 -41.59 23.33 -14.71
CA ARG A 44 -41.37 23.42 -16.16
C ARG A 44 -40.64 22.21 -16.76
N GLY A 45 -40.17 21.27 -15.93
CA GLY A 45 -39.41 20.11 -16.39
C GLY A 45 -38.05 20.46 -16.98
N LEU A 46 -37.44 21.57 -16.55
CA LEU A 46 -36.11 22.00 -16.98
C LEU A 46 -35.04 21.35 -16.08
N THR A 47 -34.04 20.73 -16.69
CA THR A 47 -32.92 20.06 -16.01
C THR A 47 -31.61 20.74 -16.36
N LEU A 48 -30.81 21.13 -15.35
CA LEU A 48 -29.53 21.83 -15.54
C LEU A 48 -28.37 20.93 -15.11
N HIS A 49 -27.55 20.48 -16.05
CA HIS A 49 -26.42 19.59 -15.76
C HIS A 49 -25.08 20.33 -15.68
N SER A 50 -25.05 21.59 -16.10
CA SER A 50 -23.84 22.40 -16.19
C SER A 50 -24.13 23.89 -16.04
N ARG A 51 -23.07 24.69 -15.84
CA ARG A 51 -23.16 26.16 -15.90
C ARG A 51 -23.63 26.66 -17.26
N HIS A 52 -23.37 25.93 -18.35
CA HIS A 52 -23.80 26.31 -19.70
C HIS A 52 -25.32 26.21 -19.88
N ASP A 53 -25.99 25.29 -19.18
CA ASP A 53 -27.45 25.15 -19.24
C ASP A 53 -28.15 26.37 -18.64
N LEU A 54 -27.51 27.07 -17.70
CA LEU A 54 -28.03 28.31 -17.12
C LEU A 54 -28.13 29.44 -18.14
N ALA A 55 -27.18 29.52 -19.06
CA ALA A 55 -27.17 30.54 -20.11
C ALA A 55 -28.28 30.30 -21.15
N ALA A 56 -28.77 29.05 -21.25
CA ALA A 56 -29.84 28.65 -22.16
C ALA A 56 -31.25 28.78 -21.55
N LEU A 57 -31.35 29.19 -20.27
CA LEU A 57 -32.64 29.36 -19.62
C LEU A 57 -33.45 30.51 -20.25
N PRO A 58 -34.79 30.37 -20.32
CA PRO A 58 -35.66 31.48 -20.65
C PRO A 58 -35.39 32.71 -19.78
N THR A 59 -35.54 33.92 -20.33
CA THR A 59 -35.26 35.17 -19.61
C THR A 59 -36.09 35.34 -18.33
N ASP A 60 -37.32 34.81 -18.29
CA ASP A 60 -38.17 34.80 -17.08
C ASP A 60 -37.72 33.77 -16.01
N MET A 61 -36.74 32.94 -16.34
CA MET A 61 -36.13 31.93 -15.48
C MET A 61 -34.71 32.30 -15.05
N LEU A 62 -34.26 33.54 -15.26
CA LEU A 62 -32.95 33.98 -14.80
C LEU A 62 -32.96 34.27 -13.29
N LEU A 63 -32.22 33.46 -12.51
CA LEU A 63 -32.11 33.64 -11.06
C LEU A 63 -31.54 35.02 -10.68
N ALA A 64 -30.63 35.57 -11.49
CA ALA A 64 -30.07 36.90 -11.25
C ALA A 64 -31.17 37.97 -11.14
N ASP A 65 -32.16 37.91 -12.04
CA ASP A 65 -33.22 38.91 -12.10
C ASP A 65 -34.18 38.76 -10.91
N ARG A 66 -34.40 37.53 -10.43
CA ARG A 66 -35.18 37.26 -9.21
C ARG A 66 -34.48 37.77 -7.95
N LEU A 67 -33.17 37.55 -7.85
CA LEU A 67 -32.36 38.08 -6.76
C LEU A 67 -32.39 39.61 -6.74
N SER A 68 -32.19 40.27 -7.89
CA SER A 68 -32.30 41.72 -7.99
C SER A 68 -33.70 42.25 -7.66
N ALA A 69 -34.77 41.59 -8.13
CA ALA A 69 -36.14 41.95 -7.78
C ALA A 69 -36.43 41.86 -6.26
N ALA A 70 -35.79 40.89 -5.59
CA ALA A 70 -35.83 40.74 -4.14
C ALA A 70 -34.82 41.64 -3.39
N LYS A 71 -34.17 42.58 -4.09
CA LYS A 71 -33.17 43.54 -3.56
C LYS A 71 -31.85 42.90 -3.10
N PHE A 72 -31.47 41.78 -3.70
CA PHE A 72 -30.19 41.10 -3.50
C PHE A 72 -29.21 41.34 -4.66
N ASP A 73 -28.98 42.61 -5.04
CA ASP A 73 -28.18 42.96 -6.22
C ASP A 73 -26.73 42.44 -6.16
N GLY A 74 -26.13 42.39 -4.97
CA GLY A 74 -24.80 41.81 -4.77
C GLY A 74 -24.76 40.30 -5.07
N LEU A 75 -25.78 39.55 -4.66
CA LEU A 75 -25.91 38.12 -4.97
C LEU A 75 -26.22 37.90 -6.46
N ALA A 76 -27.05 38.76 -7.05
CA ALA A 76 -27.37 38.72 -8.48
C ALA A 76 -26.12 38.94 -9.35
N LEU A 77 -25.28 39.92 -8.99
CA LEU A 77 -24.02 40.19 -9.68
C LEU A 77 -23.04 39.02 -9.52
N ALA A 78 -22.93 38.49 -8.30
CA ALA A 78 -22.04 37.35 -8.03
C ALA A 78 -22.49 36.08 -8.75
N TRP A 79 -23.80 35.87 -8.90
CA TRP A 79 -24.36 34.79 -9.70
C TRP A 79 -24.01 34.91 -11.18
N LYS A 80 -24.19 36.10 -11.78
CA LYS A 80 -23.79 36.35 -13.18
C LYS A 80 -22.31 36.07 -13.39
N TRP A 81 -21.47 36.54 -12.46
CA TRP A 81 -20.04 36.28 -12.47
C TRP A 81 -19.71 34.77 -12.47
N GLN A 82 -20.41 33.97 -11.66
CA GLN A 82 -20.21 32.51 -11.62
C GLN A 82 -20.63 31.79 -12.92
N ILE A 83 -21.67 32.28 -13.61
CA ILE A 83 -22.15 31.70 -14.87
C ILE A 83 -21.22 32.02 -16.04
N GLU A 84 -20.78 33.28 -16.12
CA GLU A 84 -20.00 33.81 -17.24
C GLU A 84 -18.53 33.36 -17.21
N ASP A 85 -18.10 32.65 -16.16
CA ASP A 85 -16.71 32.26 -15.90
C ASP A 85 -15.75 33.46 -16.03
N ALA A 86 -16.20 34.62 -15.55
CA ALA A 86 -15.53 35.87 -15.81
C ALA A 86 -14.17 35.94 -15.11
N GLU A 87 -13.10 36.15 -15.89
CA GLU A 87 -11.75 36.36 -15.35
C GLU A 87 -11.73 37.59 -14.40
N GLY A 88 -11.30 37.40 -13.16
CA GLY A 88 -11.21 38.51 -12.21
C GLY A 88 -11.21 38.10 -10.74
N LYS A 89 -11.23 39.11 -9.87
CA LYS A 89 -11.36 38.91 -8.43
C LYS A 89 -12.80 38.49 -8.11
N GLU A 90 -12.95 37.30 -7.53
CA GLU A 90 -14.25 36.78 -7.11
C GLU A 90 -15.01 37.80 -6.23
N PRO A 91 -16.28 38.12 -6.55
CA PRO A 91 -17.13 38.96 -5.72
C PRO A 91 -17.28 38.42 -4.30
N ALA A 92 -17.45 39.31 -3.32
CA ALA A 92 -17.57 38.89 -1.92
C ALA A 92 -18.79 38.00 -1.67
N GLU A 93 -19.84 38.22 -2.46
CA GLU A 93 -21.15 37.60 -2.38
C GLU A 93 -21.22 36.25 -3.13
N ALA A 94 -20.19 35.86 -3.87
CA ALA A 94 -20.16 34.61 -4.66
C ALA A 94 -20.24 33.35 -3.78
N ALA A 95 -19.57 33.37 -2.62
CA ALA A 95 -19.70 32.31 -1.62
C ALA A 95 -21.11 32.27 -1.01
N LEU A 96 -21.73 33.44 -0.81
CA LEU A 96 -23.04 33.55 -0.16
C LEU A 96 -24.18 33.06 -1.08
N ILE A 97 -24.17 33.43 -2.36
CA ILE A 97 -25.21 32.97 -3.30
C ILE A 97 -25.13 31.47 -3.52
N GLY A 98 -23.91 30.93 -3.59
CA GLY A 98 -23.73 29.50 -3.68
C GLY A 98 -24.21 28.78 -2.41
N HIS A 99 -24.05 29.35 -1.22
CA HIS A 99 -24.61 28.79 0.02
C HIS A 99 -26.15 28.85 0.02
N ALA A 100 -26.74 29.98 -0.40
CA ALA A 100 -28.19 30.12 -0.53
C ALA A 100 -28.76 29.07 -1.50
N LEU A 101 -28.10 28.87 -2.65
CA LEU A 101 -28.45 27.85 -3.64
C LEU A 101 -28.30 26.44 -3.09
N ALA A 102 -27.22 26.14 -2.40
CA ALA A 102 -27.02 24.88 -1.69
C ALA A 102 -28.19 24.65 -0.71
N ALA A 103 -28.44 25.55 0.23
CA ALA A 103 -29.51 25.40 1.21
C ALA A 103 -30.90 25.24 0.55
N ALA A 104 -31.21 26.07 -0.45
CA ALA A 104 -32.46 26.03 -1.21
C ALA A 104 -32.64 24.72 -1.98
N SER A 105 -31.57 24.27 -2.62
CA SER A 105 -31.51 22.97 -3.29
C SER A 105 -31.78 21.84 -2.31
N GLY A 106 -31.20 21.88 -1.12
CA GLY A 106 -31.39 20.85 -0.10
C GLY A 106 -32.85 20.79 0.38
N ARG A 107 -33.50 21.96 0.52
CA ARG A 107 -34.92 22.05 0.87
C ARG A 107 -35.82 21.56 -0.27
N ALA A 108 -35.60 22.02 -1.50
CA ALA A 108 -36.36 21.58 -2.65
C ALA A 108 -36.21 20.07 -2.90
N TYR A 109 -35.01 19.54 -2.72
CA TYR A 109 -34.71 18.10 -2.76
C TYR A 109 -35.48 17.33 -1.69
N ALA A 110 -35.54 17.87 -0.48
CA ALA A 110 -36.36 17.36 0.61
C ALA A 110 -37.87 17.47 0.36
N VAL A 111 -38.38 18.36 -0.49
CA VAL A 111 -39.83 18.50 -0.73
C VAL A 111 -40.28 17.66 -1.93
N HIS A 112 -39.57 17.76 -3.04
CA HIS A 112 -39.99 17.18 -4.32
C HIS A 112 -39.43 15.78 -4.57
N GLY A 113 -38.48 15.39 -3.76
CA GLY A 113 -37.80 14.14 -3.89
C GLY A 113 -36.75 14.14 -5.02
N PRO A 114 -35.89 13.15 -4.98
CA PRO A 114 -34.64 13.12 -5.74
C PRO A 114 -34.77 12.90 -7.25
N GLY A 115 -35.73 12.12 -7.73
CA GLY A 115 -35.88 11.79 -9.16
C GLY A 115 -36.15 12.97 -10.11
N LYS A 116 -36.45 14.18 -9.61
CA LYS A 116 -36.56 15.40 -10.41
C LYS A 116 -35.37 16.36 -10.28
N LEU A 117 -34.46 16.10 -9.34
CA LEU A 117 -33.45 17.05 -8.87
C LEU A 117 -32.03 16.48 -8.81
N ASP A 118 -31.77 15.30 -9.37
CA ASP A 118 -30.43 14.70 -9.44
C ASP A 118 -29.38 15.63 -10.07
N TRP A 119 -29.84 16.49 -10.97
CA TRP A 119 -29.00 17.51 -11.60
C TRP A 119 -28.57 18.63 -10.65
N VAL A 120 -29.33 18.90 -9.57
CA VAL A 120 -29.07 20.00 -8.64
C VAL A 120 -27.88 19.75 -7.74
N GLY A 121 -27.67 18.51 -7.28
CA GLY A 121 -26.48 18.15 -6.50
C GLY A 121 -25.20 18.33 -7.31
N HIS A 122 -25.20 17.81 -8.54
CA HIS A 122 -24.13 18.02 -9.51
C HIS A 122 -23.91 19.50 -9.83
N PHE A 123 -24.99 20.25 -9.95
CA PHE A 123 -24.96 21.68 -10.20
C PHE A 123 -24.27 22.45 -9.06
N VAL A 124 -24.66 22.18 -7.80
CA VAL A 124 -24.03 22.80 -6.61
C VAL A 124 -22.56 22.42 -6.51
N ALA A 125 -22.22 21.14 -6.75
CA ALA A 125 -20.83 20.67 -6.78
C ALA A 125 -20.00 21.35 -7.89
N SER A 126 -20.59 21.59 -9.08
CA SER A 126 -19.95 22.27 -10.21
C SER A 126 -19.72 23.76 -9.98
N ILE A 127 -20.48 24.38 -9.06
CA ILE A 127 -20.28 25.77 -8.66
C ILE A 127 -19.13 25.85 -7.65
N ASN A 128 -19.10 25.00 -6.62
CA ASN A 128 -18.03 24.98 -5.62
C ASN A 128 -18.08 23.75 -4.69
N SER A 129 -16.95 23.05 -4.52
CA SER A 129 -16.84 21.90 -3.61
C SER A 129 -17.03 22.23 -2.13
N LEU A 130 -16.85 23.48 -1.69
CA LEU A 130 -17.07 23.88 -0.28
C LEU A 130 -18.55 24.02 0.08
N LEU A 131 -19.40 24.32 -0.91
CA LEU A 131 -20.84 24.51 -0.72
C LEU A 131 -21.59 23.18 -0.67
N TRP A 132 -20.97 22.13 -1.22
CA TRP A 132 -21.45 20.76 -1.14
C TRP A 132 -21.58 20.27 0.30
N GLU A 133 -20.57 20.55 1.14
CA GLU A 133 -20.55 20.10 2.53
C GLU A 133 -21.72 20.66 3.36
N GLU A 134 -22.05 21.93 3.14
CA GLU A 134 -23.15 22.62 3.82
C GLU A 134 -24.51 22.13 3.31
N PHE A 135 -24.67 21.96 1.99
CA PHE A 135 -25.84 21.31 1.39
C PHE A 135 -26.09 19.93 1.99
N ALA A 136 -25.07 19.06 1.98
CA ALA A 136 -25.17 17.69 2.45
C ALA A 136 -25.51 17.63 3.94
N ASN A 137 -24.90 18.49 4.76
CA ASN A 137 -25.22 18.61 6.18
C ASN A 137 -26.66 19.07 6.43
N PHE A 138 -27.15 20.05 5.66
CA PHE A 138 -28.51 20.56 5.79
C PHE A 138 -29.55 19.51 5.37
N ALA A 139 -29.36 18.90 4.20
CA ALA A 139 -30.24 17.84 3.69
C ALA A 139 -30.27 16.65 4.66
N ALA A 140 -29.10 16.21 5.15
CA ALA A 140 -29.02 15.14 6.13
C ALA A 140 -29.74 15.46 7.44
N LYS A 141 -29.59 16.69 7.95
CA LYS A 141 -30.33 17.13 9.14
C LYS A 141 -31.84 17.08 8.92
N LYS A 142 -32.33 17.56 7.77
CA LYS A 142 -33.75 17.51 7.43
C LYS A 142 -34.29 16.09 7.35
N PHE A 143 -33.52 15.15 6.79
CA PHE A 143 -33.90 13.74 6.77
C PHE A 143 -33.95 13.12 8.17
N ARG A 144 -32.99 13.45 9.05
CA ARG A 144 -33.04 13.01 10.46
C ARG A 144 -34.27 13.54 11.21
N ASP A 145 -34.65 14.79 10.93
CA ASP A 145 -35.78 15.46 11.57
C ASP A 145 -37.14 15.01 10.99
N ASN A 146 -37.16 14.32 9.84
CA ASN A 146 -38.38 13.89 9.14
C ASN A 146 -38.27 12.45 8.58
N PRO A 147 -38.70 11.43 9.36
CA PRO A 147 -38.61 10.03 8.98
C PRO A 147 -39.33 9.69 7.67
N ASP A 148 -40.53 10.21 7.42
CA ASP A 148 -41.28 9.94 6.20
C ASP A 148 -40.53 10.40 4.95
N LEU A 149 -39.80 11.50 5.08
CA LEU A 149 -38.97 12.01 4.00
C LEU A 149 -37.70 11.18 3.81
N LEU A 150 -37.06 10.74 4.91
CA LEU A 150 -35.93 9.82 4.85
C LEU A 150 -36.32 8.52 4.11
N GLU A 151 -37.50 7.95 4.39
CA GLU A 151 -37.98 6.75 3.68
C GLU A 151 -38.13 6.98 2.17
N LYS A 152 -38.75 8.10 1.76
CA LYS A 152 -38.85 8.46 0.33
C LYS A 152 -37.48 8.61 -0.34
N PHE A 153 -36.51 9.16 0.39
CA PHE A 153 -35.16 9.31 -0.10
C PHE A 153 -34.45 7.95 -0.25
N ILE A 154 -34.68 7.03 0.67
CA ILE A 154 -34.20 5.65 0.61
C ILE A 154 -34.85 4.89 -0.54
N ASP A 155 -36.14 5.05 -0.78
CA ASP A 155 -36.84 4.42 -1.91
C ASP A 155 -36.21 4.84 -3.25
N PHE A 156 -35.84 6.12 -3.36
CA PHE A 156 -35.12 6.60 -4.54
C PHE A 156 -33.72 6.01 -4.66
N LEU A 157 -32.92 6.02 -3.59
CA LEU A 157 -31.57 5.44 -3.63
C LEU A 157 -31.65 3.94 -3.96
N SER A 158 -32.71 3.26 -3.52
CA SER A 158 -33.01 1.88 -3.90
C SER A 158 -33.33 1.76 -5.39
N GLY A 159 -34.05 2.73 -5.96
CA GLY A 159 -34.23 2.86 -7.41
C GLY A 159 -32.92 3.04 -8.18
N ILE A 160 -31.98 3.84 -7.67
CA ILE A 160 -30.63 3.95 -8.28
C ILE A 160 -29.88 2.62 -8.22
N ILE A 161 -29.92 1.91 -7.08
CA ILE A 161 -29.29 0.60 -6.95
C ILE A 161 -29.87 -0.36 -7.97
N ALA A 162 -31.20 -0.40 -8.13
CA ALA A 162 -31.87 -1.20 -9.15
C ALA A 162 -31.38 -0.83 -10.56
N MET A 163 -31.29 0.46 -10.90
CA MET A 163 -30.72 0.91 -12.18
C MET A 163 -29.25 0.53 -12.35
N ALA A 164 -28.45 0.52 -11.27
CA ALA A 164 -27.06 0.08 -11.32
C ALA A 164 -26.95 -1.41 -11.65
N HIS A 165 -27.89 -2.24 -11.22
CA HIS A 165 -27.96 -3.66 -11.60
C HIS A 165 -28.48 -3.86 -13.03
N ASP A 166 -29.57 -3.19 -13.39
CA ASP A 166 -30.30 -3.45 -14.64
C ASP A 166 -29.66 -2.75 -15.86
N ALA A 167 -29.14 -1.54 -15.66
CA ALA A 167 -28.59 -0.69 -16.71
C ALA A 167 -27.42 0.19 -16.19
N PRO A 168 -26.31 -0.42 -15.72
CA PRO A 168 -25.22 0.29 -15.04
C PRO A 168 -24.65 1.48 -15.82
N ASP A 169 -24.60 1.39 -17.15
CA ASP A 169 -24.11 2.48 -18.01
C ASP A 169 -24.95 3.77 -17.92
N THR A 170 -26.19 3.69 -17.42
CA THR A 170 -27.06 4.88 -17.25
C THR A 170 -26.71 5.70 -16.01
N VAL A 171 -26.16 5.05 -14.98
CA VAL A 171 -25.81 5.68 -13.69
C VAL A 171 -24.30 5.96 -13.56
N THR A 172 -23.51 5.53 -14.54
CA THR A 172 -22.05 5.75 -14.57
C THR A 172 -21.58 6.53 -15.78
N GLU A 173 -20.50 7.30 -15.63
CA GLU A 173 -19.74 7.87 -16.75
C GLU A 173 -18.43 7.14 -16.92
N ILE A 174 -18.17 6.70 -18.14
CA ILE A 174 -17.02 5.87 -18.48
C ILE A 174 -16.17 6.63 -19.51
N PRO A 175 -14.84 6.73 -19.31
CA PRO A 175 -13.96 7.33 -20.29
C PRO A 175 -14.07 6.59 -21.63
N PRO A 176 -13.90 7.27 -22.79
CA PRO A 176 -14.11 6.68 -24.11
C PRO A 176 -13.28 5.43 -24.46
N ARG A 177 -12.29 5.09 -23.63
CA ARG A 177 -11.34 3.98 -23.85
C ARG A 177 -11.61 2.75 -22.98
N CYS A 178 -12.56 2.81 -22.06
CA CYS A 178 -12.93 1.68 -21.21
C CYS A 178 -14.14 0.93 -21.80
N GLY A 179 -14.25 -0.37 -21.54
CA GLY A 179 -15.46 -1.14 -21.87
C GLY A 179 -16.69 -0.64 -21.10
N SER A 180 -17.90 -1.05 -21.51
CA SER A 180 -19.13 -0.66 -20.80
C SER A 180 -19.15 -1.18 -19.36
N MET A 181 -19.77 -0.45 -18.44
CA MET A 181 -19.89 -0.83 -17.03
C MET A 181 -20.72 -2.11 -16.90
N ALA A 182 -21.68 -2.34 -17.79
CA ALA A 182 -22.39 -3.62 -17.87
C ALA A 182 -21.44 -4.80 -18.06
N SER A 183 -20.44 -4.66 -18.95
CA SER A 183 -19.44 -5.71 -19.16
C SER A 183 -18.53 -5.89 -17.94
N VAL A 184 -18.22 -4.81 -17.22
CA VAL A 184 -17.39 -4.85 -16.00
C VAL A 184 -18.12 -5.56 -14.87
N VAL A 185 -19.38 -5.17 -14.61
CA VAL A 185 -20.27 -5.82 -13.62
C VAL A 185 -20.45 -7.30 -13.96
N GLU A 186 -20.69 -7.63 -15.24
CA GLU A 186 -20.85 -9.02 -15.66
C GLU A 186 -19.55 -9.82 -15.48
N GLN A 187 -18.39 -9.23 -15.82
CA GLN A 187 -17.10 -9.87 -15.61
C GLN A 187 -16.83 -10.13 -14.12
N PHE A 188 -17.11 -9.14 -13.26
CA PHE A 188 -16.99 -9.27 -11.81
C PHE A 188 -17.91 -10.36 -11.24
N ALA A 189 -19.17 -10.43 -11.71
CA ALA A 189 -20.09 -11.48 -11.32
C ALA A 189 -19.62 -12.88 -11.75
N ARG A 190 -18.87 -12.99 -12.85
CA ARG A 190 -18.33 -14.26 -13.39
C ARG A 190 -17.04 -14.72 -12.71
N THR A 191 -16.21 -13.83 -12.18
CA THR A 191 -14.88 -14.18 -11.60
C THR A 191 -14.93 -14.80 -10.19
N ARG A 192 -16.07 -15.41 -9.82
CA ARG A 192 -16.32 -16.01 -8.50
C ARG A 192 -16.16 -15.05 -7.30
N MET A 193 -16.10 -13.73 -7.54
CA MET A 193 -16.07 -12.65 -6.55
C MET A 193 -15.32 -13.02 -5.27
N SER A 194 -14.01 -12.76 -5.26
CA SER A 194 -13.20 -13.04 -4.08
C SER A 194 -12.96 -11.77 -3.28
N PHE A 195 -12.69 -11.92 -1.98
CA PHE A 195 -12.18 -10.85 -1.13
C PHE A 195 -11.05 -10.09 -1.83
N GLN A 196 -10.16 -10.84 -2.48
CA GLN A 196 -8.99 -10.27 -3.12
C GLN A 196 -9.34 -9.35 -4.27
N VAL A 197 -10.34 -9.71 -5.08
CA VAL A 197 -10.81 -8.85 -6.17
C VAL A 197 -11.34 -7.54 -5.59
N VAL A 198 -12.19 -7.59 -4.57
CA VAL A 198 -12.72 -6.38 -3.90
C VAL A 198 -11.61 -5.50 -3.31
N TRP A 199 -10.59 -6.10 -2.71
CA TRP A 199 -9.47 -5.38 -2.08
C TRP A 199 -8.49 -4.76 -3.08
N GLU A 200 -8.13 -5.51 -4.13
CA GLU A 200 -7.15 -5.10 -5.16
C GLU A 200 -7.78 -4.33 -6.32
N GLU A 201 -9.10 -4.24 -6.43
CA GLU A 201 -9.75 -3.55 -7.56
C GLU A 201 -9.25 -2.10 -7.64
N ASP A 202 -8.33 -1.88 -8.59
CA ASP A 202 -7.86 -0.55 -8.95
C ASP A 202 -9.08 0.30 -9.31
N GLN A 203 -9.04 1.58 -8.94
CA GLN A 203 -10.09 2.52 -9.34
C GLN A 203 -10.12 2.56 -10.87
N TRP A 204 -11.10 1.86 -11.44
CA TRP A 204 -11.52 2.15 -12.80
C TRP A 204 -11.89 3.63 -12.80
N ALA A 205 -11.46 4.36 -13.84
CA ALA A 205 -11.75 5.78 -13.99
C ALA A 205 -13.23 6.04 -14.34
N ILE A 206 -14.15 5.37 -13.65
CA ILE A 206 -15.59 5.42 -13.79
C ILE A 206 -16.08 6.45 -12.77
N LEU A 207 -17.06 7.27 -13.14
CA LEU A 207 -17.74 8.17 -12.22
C LEU A 207 -19.16 7.66 -11.97
N PHE A 208 -19.51 7.41 -10.71
CA PHE A 208 -20.86 7.07 -10.28
C PHE A 208 -21.61 8.36 -9.98
N ARG A 209 -22.54 8.72 -10.88
CA ARG A 209 -23.21 10.03 -10.84
C ARG A 209 -23.89 10.29 -9.49
N SER A 210 -24.47 9.27 -8.88
CA SER A 210 -25.27 9.42 -7.67
C SER A 210 -24.48 9.27 -6.36
N SER A 211 -23.14 9.14 -6.38
CA SER A 211 -22.34 8.95 -5.15
C SER A 211 -22.60 10.02 -4.09
N ASP A 212 -22.85 11.25 -4.55
CA ASP A 212 -23.17 12.43 -3.75
C ASP A 212 -24.46 12.26 -2.94
N ALA A 213 -25.50 11.64 -3.52
CA ALA A 213 -26.75 11.37 -2.79
C ALA A 213 -26.53 10.35 -1.65
N PHE A 214 -25.65 9.37 -1.87
CA PHE A 214 -25.27 8.41 -0.83
C PHE A 214 -24.50 9.08 0.33
N GLU A 215 -23.67 10.09 0.04
CA GLU A 215 -23.00 10.87 1.09
C GLU A 215 -23.99 11.62 2.00
N ILE A 216 -25.11 12.12 1.43
CA ILE A 216 -26.19 12.72 2.24
C ILE A 216 -26.82 11.67 3.16
N LEU A 217 -27.10 10.47 2.63
CA LEU A 217 -27.63 9.36 3.43
C LEU A 217 -26.65 8.97 4.54
N ARG A 218 -25.33 8.90 4.26
CA ARG A 218 -24.29 8.60 5.26
C ARG A 218 -24.39 9.52 6.47
N ARG A 219 -24.57 10.82 6.22
CA ARG A 219 -24.72 11.82 7.28
C ARG A 219 -26.07 11.71 7.98
N ALA A 220 -27.13 11.36 7.27
CA ALA A 220 -28.48 11.28 7.81
C ALA A 220 -28.68 10.02 8.68
N ASP A 221 -28.37 8.86 8.13
CA ASP A 221 -28.51 7.54 8.74
C ASP A 221 -27.37 6.63 8.25
N ALA A 222 -26.28 6.63 9.01
CA ALA A 222 -25.08 5.85 8.70
C ALA A 222 -25.36 4.34 8.60
N GLY A 223 -26.28 3.82 9.42
CA GLY A 223 -26.61 2.39 9.40
C GLY A 223 -27.28 1.99 8.10
N ARG A 224 -28.31 2.74 7.68
CA ARG A 224 -28.98 2.48 6.39
C ARG A 224 -28.08 2.76 5.20
N PHE A 225 -27.22 3.78 5.27
CA PHE A 225 -26.22 4.03 4.24
C PHE A 225 -25.36 2.80 3.95
N VAL A 226 -24.79 2.18 4.99
CA VAL A 226 -23.91 1.02 4.78
C VAL A 226 -24.67 -0.16 4.16
N VAL A 227 -25.89 -0.43 4.66
CA VAL A 227 -26.77 -1.46 4.12
C VAL A 227 -27.08 -1.24 2.63
N MET A 228 -27.25 0.02 2.21
CA MET A 228 -27.57 0.35 0.83
C MET A 228 -26.37 0.25 -0.11
N ILE A 229 -25.20 0.77 0.29
CA ILE A 229 -24.00 0.67 -0.57
C ILE A 229 -23.55 -0.79 -0.74
N ASP A 230 -23.78 -1.66 0.24
CA ASP A 230 -23.52 -3.11 0.14
C ASP A 230 -24.37 -3.81 -0.93
N GLN A 231 -25.46 -3.19 -1.40
CA GLN A 231 -26.30 -3.72 -2.47
C GLN A 231 -25.84 -3.30 -3.87
N LEU A 232 -24.86 -2.39 -3.98
CA LEU A 232 -24.33 -1.98 -5.28
C LEU A 232 -23.63 -3.17 -5.98
N PRO A 233 -23.73 -3.29 -7.30
CA PRO A 233 -23.26 -4.48 -8.03
C PRO A 233 -21.73 -4.63 -8.13
N HIS A 234 -20.96 -3.58 -7.77
CA HIS A 234 -19.53 -3.53 -8.05
C HIS A 234 -18.75 -2.73 -6.99
N PRO A 235 -17.55 -3.18 -6.55
CA PRO A 235 -16.75 -2.52 -5.52
C PRO A 235 -16.36 -1.07 -5.88
N THR A 236 -16.09 -0.77 -7.15
CA THR A 236 -15.80 0.62 -7.60
C THR A 236 -16.91 1.60 -7.25
N LEU A 237 -18.19 1.20 -7.34
CA LEU A 237 -19.33 2.07 -7.01
C LEU A 237 -19.39 2.32 -5.49
N VAL A 238 -19.20 1.26 -4.70
CA VAL A 238 -19.13 1.35 -3.24
C VAL A 238 -17.98 2.26 -2.81
N LYS A 239 -16.78 2.08 -3.40
CA LYS A 239 -15.60 2.89 -3.11
C LYS A 239 -15.82 4.37 -3.41
N GLN A 240 -16.59 4.71 -4.45
CA GLN A 240 -16.96 6.09 -4.73
C GLN A 240 -17.92 6.68 -3.69
N CYS A 241 -18.89 5.90 -3.21
CA CYS A 241 -19.71 6.32 -2.07
C CYS A 241 -18.90 6.53 -0.78
N LEU A 242 -17.73 5.89 -0.66
CA LEU A 242 -16.79 6.03 0.46
C LEU A 242 -15.65 7.04 0.21
N SER A 243 -15.67 7.76 -0.91
CA SER A 243 -14.57 8.63 -1.35
C SER A 243 -14.67 10.09 -0.89
N SER A 244 -15.68 10.42 -0.07
CA SER A 244 -15.90 11.79 0.38
C SER A 244 -14.73 12.29 1.24
N LYS A 245 -14.25 13.51 0.96
CA LYS A 245 -13.10 14.10 1.68
C LYS A 245 -13.33 14.13 3.19
N ALA A 246 -14.56 14.41 3.63
CA ALA A 246 -14.93 14.40 5.04
C ALA A 246 -14.71 13.02 5.69
N LEU A 247 -15.12 11.93 5.02
CA LEU A 247 -14.91 10.58 5.52
C LEU A 247 -13.43 10.19 5.52
N LEU A 248 -12.71 10.50 4.44
CA LEU A 248 -11.27 10.21 4.33
C LEU A 248 -10.44 10.93 5.41
N ALA A 249 -10.92 12.06 5.93
CA ALA A 249 -10.27 12.82 7.00
C ALA A 249 -10.68 12.39 8.43
N SER A 250 -11.68 11.52 8.59
CA SER A 250 -12.20 11.11 9.91
C SER A 250 -12.05 9.59 10.12
N PRO A 251 -10.96 9.13 10.77
CA PRO A 251 -10.79 7.72 11.13
C PRO A 251 -11.94 7.19 11.99
N GLU A 252 -12.47 8.02 12.89
CA GLU A 252 -13.61 7.67 13.76
C GLU A 252 -14.87 7.34 12.96
N ASP A 253 -15.19 8.12 11.92
CA ASP A 253 -16.33 7.87 11.03
C ASP A 253 -16.13 6.56 10.27
N VAL A 254 -14.93 6.30 9.74
CA VAL A 254 -14.60 5.06 9.03
C VAL A 254 -14.78 3.85 9.94
N LEU A 255 -14.29 3.92 11.17
CA LEU A 255 -14.46 2.86 12.17
C LEU A 255 -15.91 2.67 12.59
N SER A 256 -16.68 3.75 12.72
CA SER A 256 -18.11 3.69 13.02
C SER A 256 -18.87 2.96 11.91
N LEU A 257 -18.61 3.31 10.64
CA LEU A 257 -19.21 2.63 9.49
C LEU A 257 -18.76 1.16 9.41
N LEU A 258 -17.50 0.87 9.71
CA LEU A 258 -17.00 -0.51 9.74
C LEU A 258 -17.69 -1.34 10.81
N ARG A 259 -18.08 -0.78 11.96
CA ARG A 259 -18.92 -1.50 12.96
C ARG A 259 -20.30 -1.82 12.44
N LEU A 260 -20.89 -0.90 11.66
CA LEU A 260 -22.25 -0.99 11.14
C LEU A 260 -22.36 -1.87 9.88
N ALA A 261 -21.26 -2.11 9.19
CA ALA A 261 -21.25 -2.88 7.95
C ALA A 261 -21.70 -4.33 8.15
N ASN A 262 -22.36 -4.89 7.14
CA ASN A 262 -22.75 -6.29 7.16
C ASN A 262 -21.52 -7.20 7.21
N SER A 263 -21.72 -8.45 7.64
CA SER A 263 -20.66 -9.45 7.58
C SER A 263 -20.28 -9.76 6.13
N ALA A 264 -19.00 -9.65 5.83
CA ALA A 264 -18.40 -9.98 4.55
C ALA A 264 -18.11 -11.48 4.40
N ILE A 265 -17.98 -12.19 5.51
CA ILE A 265 -17.63 -13.61 5.55
C ILE A 265 -18.60 -14.33 6.49
N ASP A 266 -19.14 -15.47 6.08
CA ASP A 266 -19.98 -16.31 6.95
C ASP A 266 -19.16 -17.16 7.92
N ALA A 267 -19.85 -17.92 8.76
CA ALA A 267 -19.24 -18.82 9.74
C ALA A 267 -18.43 -19.95 9.07
N GLU A 268 -18.73 -20.27 7.82
CA GLU A 268 -18.05 -21.26 6.99
C GLU A 268 -16.80 -20.69 6.29
N GLY A 269 -16.53 -19.38 6.41
CA GLY A 269 -15.40 -18.71 5.77
C GLY A 269 -15.65 -18.34 4.30
N CYS A 270 -16.91 -18.43 3.84
CA CYS A 270 -17.31 -18.06 2.50
C CYS A 270 -17.68 -16.58 2.43
N TRP A 271 -17.30 -15.94 1.33
CA TRP A 271 -17.56 -14.52 1.10
C TRP A 271 -19.03 -14.26 0.73
N HIS A 272 -19.58 -13.17 1.26
CA HIS A 272 -20.90 -12.65 0.94
C HIS A 272 -20.83 -11.37 0.11
N ARG A 273 -21.65 -11.32 -0.96
CA ARG A 273 -21.80 -10.12 -1.81
C ARG A 273 -22.17 -8.88 -1.00
N CYS A 274 -23.05 -9.05 -0.03
CA CYS A 274 -23.59 -7.97 0.78
C CYS A 274 -22.64 -7.48 1.88
N GLY A 275 -21.33 -7.76 1.82
CA GLY A 275 -20.35 -7.23 2.77
C GLY A 275 -19.12 -6.59 2.10
N MET A 276 -19.28 -6.08 0.88
CA MET A 276 -18.21 -5.34 0.20
C MET A 276 -17.80 -4.07 0.95
N ALA A 277 -18.75 -3.37 1.57
CA ALA A 277 -18.51 -2.16 2.34
C ALA A 277 -17.56 -2.43 3.51
N ALA A 278 -17.71 -3.56 4.22
CA ALA A 278 -16.81 -3.92 5.32
C ALA A 278 -15.35 -4.07 4.84
N ILE A 279 -15.15 -4.71 3.69
CA ILE A 279 -13.82 -4.90 3.08
C ILE A 279 -13.21 -3.55 2.70
N LEU A 280 -13.98 -2.70 2.00
CA LEU A 280 -13.50 -1.39 1.52
C LEU A 280 -13.30 -0.39 2.66
N LEU A 281 -14.11 -0.44 3.72
CA LEU A 281 -13.91 0.36 4.93
C LEU A 281 -12.65 -0.09 5.70
N LEU A 282 -12.38 -1.39 5.76
CA LEU A 282 -11.14 -1.92 6.34
C LEU A 282 -9.90 -1.53 5.50
N GLN A 283 -10.03 -1.55 4.17
CA GLN A 283 -9.01 -1.03 3.27
C GLN A 283 -8.76 0.46 3.54
N LEU A 284 -9.82 1.27 3.63
CA LEU A 284 -9.70 2.70 3.91
C LEU A 284 -9.06 2.99 5.27
N ALA A 285 -9.47 2.27 6.32
CA ALA A 285 -8.83 2.36 7.63
C ALA A 285 -7.34 2.00 7.58
N SER A 286 -6.98 0.98 6.79
CA SER A 286 -5.57 0.60 6.56
C SER A 286 -4.80 1.70 5.84
N GLU A 287 -5.39 2.31 4.82
CA GLU A 287 -4.80 3.43 4.09
C GLU A 287 -4.58 4.62 5.01
N GLN A 288 -5.56 4.99 5.85
CA GLN A 288 -5.42 6.07 6.83
C GLN A 288 -4.28 5.82 7.82
N LEU A 289 -4.16 4.60 8.36
CA LEU A 289 -3.04 4.21 9.24
C LEU A 289 -1.68 4.33 8.53
N LEU A 290 -1.60 3.90 7.28
CA LEU A 290 -0.35 3.82 6.52
C LEU A 290 0.02 5.13 5.79
N LEU A 291 -0.91 6.07 5.62
CA LEU A 291 -0.69 7.36 4.94
C LEU A 291 -0.08 8.44 5.83
N LEU A 292 -0.18 8.33 7.15
CA LEU A 292 0.31 9.34 8.11
C LEU A 292 1.84 9.39 8.19
N TRP A 293 2.59 9.57 7.10
CA TRP A 293 4.05 9.64 7.16
C TRP A 293 4.45 10.95 7.84
N ALA A 294 4.82 10.88 9.11
CA ALA A 294 5.44 12.00 9.79
C ALA A 294 6.91 12.03 9.34
N ASP A 295 7.28 13.08 8.60
CA ASP A 295 8.65 13.36 8.19
C ASP A 295 9.39 13.98 9.39
N GLU A 296 9.55 13.20 10.45
CA GLU A 296 10.06 13.71 11.73
C GLU A 296 11.55 13.43 11.87
N ASP A 297 12.31 14.49 12.12
CA ASP A 297 13.77 14.44 12.25
C ASP A 297 14.21 14.21 13.73
N ASP A 298 13.28 14.18 14.69
CA ASP A 298 13.53 13.97 16.13
C ASP A 298 13.06 12.59 16.64
N ALA A 299 13.87 11.96 17.49
CA ALA A 299 13.56 10.67 18.12
C ALA A 299 12.43 10.75 19.16
N GLU A 300 12.24 11.89 19.82
CA GLU A 300 11.11 12.06 20.74
C GLU A 300 9.78 12.06 19.97
N ASP A 301 9.76 12.71 18.81
CA ASP A 301 8.58 12.78 17.95
C ASP A 301 8.30 11.41 17.32
N LEU A 302 9.35 10.67 16.92
CA LEU A 302 9.23 9.28 16.46
C LEU A 302 8.51 8.36 17.47
N ASN A 303 8.82 8.48 18.76
CA ASN A 303 8.15 7.68 19.79
C ASN A 303 6.67 8.08 19.96
N LYS A 304 6.34 9.37 19.84
CA LYS A 304 4.96 9.85 19.85
C LYS A 304 4.19 9.35 18.63
N ASP A 305 4.81 9.36 17.44
CA ASP A 305 4.23 8.80 16.21
C ASP A 305 3.96 7.30 16.35
N ILE A 306 4.94 6.53 16.86
CA ILE A 306 4.77 5.09 17.11
C ILE A 306 3.62 4.84 18.09
N ALA A 307 3.51 5.64 19.17
CA ALA A 307 2.43 5.51 20.14
C ALA A 307 1.06 5.84 19.52
N HIS A 308 0.95 6.96 18.80
CA HIS A 308 -0.28 7.37 18.11
C HIS A 308 -0.71 6.35 17.05
N PHE A 309 0.23 5.85 16.25
CA PHE A 309 0.00 4.77 15.29
C PHE A 309 -0.49 3.51 15.99
N SER A 310 0.15 3.12 17.11
CA SER A 310 -0.24 1.93 17.87
C SER A 310 -1.64 2.05 18.50
N ASP A 311 -2.03 3.25 18.92
CA ASP A 311 -3.36 3.55 19.42
C ASP A 311 -4.41 3.44 18.30
N GLY A 312 -4.16 4.03 17.13
CA GLY A 312 -5.03 3.88 15.96
C GLY A 312 -5.17 2.42 15.51
N VAL A 313 -4.07 1.66 15.51
CA VAL A 313 -4.11 0.21 15.24
C VAL A 313 -5.00 -0.51 16.25
N ARG A 314 -4.89 -0.18 17.54
CA ARG A 314 -5.71 -0.78 18.59
C ARG A 314 -7.20 -0.54 18.35
N GLU A 315 -7.58 0.69 18.01
CA GLU A 315 -8.97 1.06 17.73
C GLU A 315 -9.55 0.29 16.53
N VAL A 316 -8.79 0.18 15.43
CA VAL A 316 -9.21 -0.61 14.26
C VAL A 316 -9.40 -2.08 14.64
N LEU A 317 -8.48 -2.64 15.42
CA LEU A 317 -8.58 -4.03 15.88
C LEU A 317 -9.75 -4.24 16.83
N ASP A 318 -10.01 -3.33 17.76
CA ASP A 318 -11.16 -3.41 18.69
C ASP A 318 -12.48 -3.41 17.91
N VAL A 319 -12.60 -2.54 16.90
CA VAL A 319 -13.75 -2.54 15.97
C VAL A 319 -13.85 -3.85 15.21
N LEU A 320 -12.75 -4.29 14.62
CA LEU A 320 -12.71 -5.47 13.76
C LEU A 320 -13.12 -6.72 14.53
N PHE A 321 -12.53 -6.97 15.70
CA PHE A 321 -12.81 -8.15 16.51
C PHE A 321 -14.15 -8.10 17.26
N ALA A 322 -14.80 -6.94 17.36
CA ALA A 322 -16.18 -6.85 17.85
C ALA A 322 -17.21 -7.34 16.83
N ARG A 323 -16.84 -7.49 15.55
CA ARG A 323 -17.73 -7.96 14.49
C ARG A 323 -17.89 -9.49 14.50
N PRO A 324 -19.05 -10.03 14.07
CA PRO A 324 -19.25 -11.48 13.98
C PRO A 324 -18.25 -12.21 13.06
N ASP A 325 -17.83 -11.55 11.98
CA ASP A 325 -16.88 -12.07 10.99
C ASP A 325 -15.46 -11.50 11.16
N GLY A 326 -15.20 -10.84 12.29
CA GLY A 326 -13.98 -10.08 12.55
C GLY A 326 -12.69 -10.90 12.45
N VAL A 327 -12.73 -12.15 12.91
CA VAL A 327 -11.57 -13.06 12.88
C VAL A 327 -11.17 -13.41 11.45
N GLU A 328 -12.13 -13.76 10.59
CA GLU A 328 -11.84 -14.10 9.19
C GLU A 328 -11.41 -12.87 8.40
N LEU A 329 -12.05 -11.71 8.63
CA LEU A 329 -11.61 -10.44 8.05
C LEU A 329 -10.18 -10.06 8.48
N ALA A 330 -9.81 -10.30 9.74
CA ALA A 330 -8.45 -10.05 10.23
C ALA A 330 -7.42 -10.96 9.53
N TRP A 331 -7.75 -12.23 9.26
CA TRP A 331 -6.90 -13.12 8.46
C TRP A 331 -6.73 -12.62 7.02
N CYS A 332 -7.83 -12.22 6.36
CA CYS A 332 -7.78 -11.65 5.01
C CYS A 332 -6.99 -10.33 4.98
N TRP A 333 -7.15 -9.49 6.00
CA TRP A 333 -6.39 -8.24 6.14
C TRP A 333 -4.90 -8.51 6.31
N LEU A 334 -4.53 -9.45 7.19
CA LEU A 334 -3.15 -9.87 7.40
C LEU A 334 -2.52 -10.39 6.10
N GLU A 335 -3.22 -11.24 5.34
CA GLU A 335 -2.77 -11.69 4.02
C GLU A 335 -2.47 -10.50 3.10
N ASN A 336 -3.35 -9.49 3.09
CA ASN A 336 -3.24 -8.33 2.22
C ASN A 336 -2.14 -7.35 2.63
N LEU A 337 -1.92 -7.14 3.94
CA LEU A 337 -0.79 -6.36 4.43
C LEU A 337 0.54 -6.94 3.99
N LEU A 338 0.65 -8.27 3.96
CA LEU A 338 1.86 -8.95 3.52
C LEU A 338 2.09 -8.85 2.00
N ARG A 339 1.04 -8.60 1.22
CA ARG A 339 1.12 -8.32 -0.23
C ARG A 339 1.63 -6.92 -0.52
N GLN A 340 1.46 -5.98 0.40
CA GLN A 340 1.87 -4.60 0.18
C GLN A 340 3.39 -4.51 0.07
N ILE A 341 3.86 -4.02 -1.07
CA ILE A 341 5.26 -3.65 -1.24
C ILE A 341 5.43 -2.28 -0.60
N PRO A 342 6.28 -2.12 0.43
CA PRO A 342 6.55 -0.82 1.01
C PRO A 342 6.99 0.14 -0.09
N ARG A 343 6.25 1.23 -0.27
CA ARG A 343 6.69 2.32 -1.14
C ARG A 343 7.83 3.02 -0.41
N VAL A 344 9.06 2.56 -0.65
CA VAL A 344 10.24 3.25 -0.14
C VAL A 344 10.31 4.59 -0.89
N PRO A 345 10.22 5.75 -0.20
CA PRO A 345 10.41 7.04 -0.84
C PRO A 345 11.72 7.00 -1.60
N ALA A 346 11.79 7.67 -2.76
CA ALA A 346 13.03 7.77 -3.49
C ALA A 346 14.08 8.41 -2.56
N VAL A 347 14.97 7.58 -2.00
CA VAL A 347 15.96 8.02 -1.02
C VAL A 347 16.86 9.03 -1.74
N ASN A 348 16.74 10.30 -1.36
CA ASN A 348 17.66 11.31 -1.84
C ASN A 348 19.02 10.96 -1.24
N ARG A 349 19.98 10.53 -2.09
CA ARG A 349 21.27 9.96 -1.67
C ARG A 349 22.10 10.89 -0.77
N SER A 350 21.76 12.18 -0.71
CA SER A 350 22.41 13.20 0.12
C SER A 350 21.76 13.44 1.47
N ALA A 351 20.55 12.93 1.73
CA ALA A 351 19.89 13.11 3.01
C ALA A 351 20.47 12.14 4.06
N PRO A 352 20.63 12.57 5.33
CA PRO A 352 20.97 11.66 6.42
C PRO A 352 19.97 10.50 6.46
N ARG A 353 20.43 9.29 6.86
CA ARG A 353 19.56 8.12 7.00
C ARG A 353 18.46 8.44 8.01
N LYS A 354 17.26 8.76 7.53
CA LYS A 354 16.08 8.90 8.39
C LYS A 354 15.72 7.53 8.94
N LEU A 355 15.44 7.47 10.25
CA LEU A 355 14.84 6.29 10.85
C LEU A 355 13.45 6.10 10.25
N MET A 356 13.16 4.90 9.73
CA MET A 356 11.86 4.59 9.17
C MET A 356 11.13 3.65 10.12
N VAL A 357 9.92 4.03 10.53
CA VAL A 357 9.03 3.14 11.29
C VAL A 357 8.51 2.04 10.37
N ASN A 358 8.76 0.78 10.72
CA ASN A 358 8.16 -0.35 10.01
C ASN A 358 6.68 -0.54 10.43
N ARG A 359 5.81 0.35 9.96
CA ARG A 359 4.37 0.35 10.31
C ARG A 359 3.65 -0.93 9.93
N ILE A 360 4.00 -1.53 8.78
CA ILE A 360 3.46 -2.85 8.39
C ILE A 360 3.89 -3.90 9.42
N GLY A 361 5.14 -3.89 9.86
CA GLY A 361 5.64 -4.75 10.94
C GLY A 361 4.83 -4.61 12.23
N ILE A 362 4.63 -3.38 12.70
CA ILE A 362 3.85 -3.10 13.92
C ILE A 362 2.40 -3.61 13.77
N LEU A 363 1.76 -3.34 12.63
CA LEU A 363 0.39 -3.76 12.37
C LEU A 363 0.25 -5.29 12.28
N VAL A 364 1.19 -5.97 11.58
CA VAL A 364 1.25 -7.44 11.51
C VAL A 364 1.47 -8.05 12.89
N HIS A 365 2.34 -7.46 13.71
CA HIS A 365 2.54 -7.88 15.10
C HIS A 365 1.27 -7.75 15.93
N ALA A 366 0.58 -6.60 15.84
CA ALA A 366 -0.65 -6.33 16.58
C ALA A 366 -1.79 -7.28 16.17
N LEU A 367 -1.99 -7.51 14.86
CA LEU A 367 -2.92 -8.50 14.33
C LEU A 367 -2.56 -9.91 14.79
N GLY A 368 -1.29 -10.29 14.61
CA GLY A 368 -0.78 -11.61 14.95
C GLY A 368 -0.92 -11.96 16.43
N SER A 369 -0.83 -10.97 17.30
CA SER A 369 -0.98 -11.15 18.76
C SER A 369 -2.44 -11.34 19.21
N ARG A 370 -3.42 -10.96 18.38
CA ARG A 370 -4.86 -11.07 18.69
C ARG A 370 -5.56 -12.22 17.98
N LEU A 371 -5.03 -12.66 16.84
CA LEU A 371 -5.56 -13.81 16.11
C LEU A 371 -5.21 -15.11 16.82
N GLU A 372 -6.12 -16.08 16.83
CA GLU A 372 -5.78 -17.46 17.21
C GLU A 372 -5.17 -18.23 16.03
N PRO A 373 -4.26 -19.19 16.29
CA PRO A 373 -3.74 -20.08 15.25
C PRO A 373 -4.86 -20.82 14.49
N ARG A 374 -4.83 -20.76 13.16
CA ARG A 374 -5.88 -21.32 12.30
C ARG A 374 -5.81 -22.86 12.28
N ARG A 375 -6.88 -23.53 12.74
CA ARG A 375 -6.95 -25.00 12.81
C ARG A 375 -6.74 -25.71 11.47
N ALA A 376 -7.22 -25.13 10.37
CA ALA A 376 -7.11 -25.67 9.01
C ALA A 376 -6.11 -24.89 8.14
N GLN A 377 -4.98 -24.47 8.73
CA GLN A 377 -3.99 -23.63 8.04
C GLN A 377 -3.48 -24.23 6.71
N ASP A 378 -3.24 -25.54 6.65
CA ASP A 378 -2.70 -26.18 5.44
C ASP A 378 -3.71 -26.14 4.29
N ALA A 379 -4.98 -26.45 4.57
CA ALA A 379 -6.07 -26.37 3.61
C ALA A 379 -6.21 -24.93 3.09
N TRP A 380 -6.27 -23.96 4.00
CA TRP A 380 -6.37 -22.53 3.67
C TRP A 380 -5.19 -22.04 2.82
N ILE A 381 -3.96 -22.45 3.10
CA ILE A 381 -2.80 -22.11 2.26
C ILE A 381 -2.94 -22.75 0.87
N THR A 382 -3.34 -24.03 0.78
CA THR A 382 -3.41 -24.74 -0.50
C THR A 382 -4.55 -24.28 -1.42
N GLU A 383 -5.65 -23.78 -0.85
CA GLU A 383 -6.79 -23.20 -1.57
C GLU A 383 -6.43 -21.91 -2.32
N ALA A 384 -5.38 -21.21 -1.90
CA ALA A 384 -4.93 -20.00 -2.58
C ALA A 384 -4.18 -20.33 -3.89
N GLU A 385 -4.24 -19.38 -4.84
CA GLU A 385 -3.40 -19.39 -6.03
C GLU A 385 -1.91 -19.50 -5.66
N PRO A 386 -1.06 -20.17 -6.46
CA PRO A 386 0.33 -20.49 -6.10
C PRO A 386 1.16 -19.31 -5.56
N LEU A 387 0.99 -18.10 -6.13
CA LEU A 387 1.67 -16.87 -5.68
C LEU A 387 1.10 -16.33 -4.35
N ALA A 388 -0.18 -16.57 -4.07
CA ALA A 388 -0.84 -16.10 -2.86
C ALA A 388 -0.49 -16.96 -1.64
N ARG A 389 -0.11 -18.23 -1.86
CA ARG A 389 0.24 -19.19 -0.79
C ARG A 389 1.36 -18.69 0.13
N GLN A 390 2.34 -17.96 -0.42
CA GLN A 390 3.44 -17.41 0.37
C GLN A 390 2.94 -16.39 1.42
N PHE A 391 1.95 -15.55 1.08
CA PHE A 391 1.40 -14.55 2.01
C PHE A 391 0.60 -15.23 3.12
N ARG A 392 -0.19 -16.26 2.78
CA ARG A 392 -0.89 -17.08 3.79
C ARG A 392 0.07 -17.84 4.70
N ALA A 393 1.14 -18.41 4.15
CA ALA A 393 2.17 -19.10 4.94
C ALA A 393 2.87 -18.13 5.91
N VAL A 394 3.24 -16.94 5.43
CA VAL A 394 3.81 -15.90 6.30
C VAL A 394 2.79 -15.43 7.35
N ALA A 395 1.51 -15.24 7.00
CA ALA A 395 0.46 -14.88 7.95
C ALA A 395 0.34 -15.92 9.08
N VAL A 396 0.32 -17.21 8.74
CA VAL A 396 0.29 -18.32 9.70
C VAL A 396 1.51 -18.30 10.62
N LEU A 397 2.70 -18.08 10.04
CA LEU A 397 3.94 -17.96 10.81
C LEU A 397 3.89 -16.76 11.77
N SER A 398 3.40 -15.61 11.32
CA SER A 398 3.24 -14.40 12.15
C SER A 398 2.34 -14.66 13.34
N VAL A 399 1.14 -15.19 13.12
CA VAL A 399 0.19 -15.50 14.20
C VAL A 399 0.81 -16.51 15.16
N THR A 400 1.45 -17.56 14.64
CA THR A 400 2.12 -18.55 15.50
C THR A 400 3.19 -17.90 16.37
N ALA A 401 4.05 -17.07 15.80
CA ALA A 401 5.17 -16.43 16.51
C ALA A 401 4.74 -15.38 17.54
N PHE A 402 3.63 -14.68 17.29
CA PHE A 402 3.15 -13.62 18.16
C PHE A 402 2.11 -14.10 19.19
N THR A 403 1.46 -15.25 18.97
CA THR A 403 0.63 -15.94 19.97
C THR A 403 1.40 -16.90 20.86
N SER A 404 2.51 -17.50 20.37
CA SER A 404 3.26 -18.53 21.10
C SER A 404 3.86 -18.05 22.42
N MET A 405 3.97 -16.73 22.64
CA MET A 405 4.35 -16.17 23.95
C MET A 405 3.35 -16.54 25.07
N ALA A 406 2.15 -17.03 24.73
CA ALA A 406 1.12 -17.45 25.68
C ALA A 406 0.79 -18.97 25.67
N GLY A 407 1.23 -19.76 24.67
CA GLY A 407 0.51 -21.01 24.32
C GLY A 407 1.30 -22.26 23.90
N GLY A 408 2.63 -22.29 23.96
CA GLY A 408 3.41 -23.53 23.77
C GLY A 408 3.47 -24.11 22.33
N LEU A 409 3.03 -23.35 21.32
CA LEU A 409 3.26 -23.72 19.92
C LEU A 409 4.72 -23.48 19.53
N ASP A 410 5.35 -24.50 18.97
CA ASP A 410 6.74 -24.44 18.48
C ASP A 410 6.78 -23.75 17.11
N VAL A 411 7.15 -22.47 17.10
CA VAL A 411 7.35 -21.64 15.90
C VAL A 411 8.28 -22.32 14.90
N GLY A 412 9.32 -23.01 15.38
CA GLY A 412 10.27 -23.72 14.55
C GLY A 412 9.66 -24.94 13.84
N VAL A 413 8.72 -25.64 14.47
CA VAL A 413 7.98 -26.75 13.84
C VAL A 413 7.07 -26.22 12.73
N VAL A 414 6.33 -25.14 13.00
CA VAL A 414 5.43 -24.52 12.01
C VAL A 414 6.21 -23.92 10.84
N ALA A 415 7.27 -23.15 11.11
CA ALA A 415 8.15 -22.63 10.06
C ALA A 415 8.71 -23.75 9.18
N LYS A 416 9.15 -24.86 9.79
CA LYS A 416 9.66 -26.02 9.06
C LYS A 416 8.58 -26.74 8.25
N SER A 417 7.33 -26.81 8.72
CA SER A 417 6.24 -27.42 7.94
C SER A 417 5.87 -26.58 6.73
N LEU A 418 5.84 -25.24 6.89
CA LEU A 418 5.56 -24.30 5.80
C LEU A 418 6.61 -24.33 4.68
N LEU A 419 7.86 -24.74 4.98
CA LEU A 419 8.94 -24.82 3.99
C LEU A 419 8.93 -26.09 3.12
N LYS A 420 8.11 -27.11 3.41
CA LYS A 420 8.05 -28.39 2.67
C LYS A 420 6.98 -28.30 1.56
N PRO A 421 7.26 -27.96 0.27
CA PRO A 421 6.17 -27.63 -0.63
C PRO A 421 5.63 -28.85 -1.38
N ASN A 422 4.35 -28.74 -1.70
CA ASN A 422 3.92 -28.77 -3.09
C ASN A 422 3.37 -27.37 -3.48
N GLY A 423 4.14 -26.56 -4.21
CA GLY A 423 3.61 -25.46 -5.04
C GLY A 423 3.53 -24.04 -4.46
N PHE A 424 4.62 -23.51 -3.87
CA PHE A 424 4.77 -22.05 -3.76
C PHE A 424 5.32 -21.48 -5.07
N ASP A 425 4.68 -20.46 -5.62
CA ASP A 425 5.36 -19.53 -6.54
C ASP A 425 5.80 -18.33 -5.70
N LEU A 426 7.06 -17.91 -5.81
CA LEU A 426 7.53 -16.74 -5.08
C LEU A 426 7.35 -15.47 -5.91
N THR A 427 6.94 -14.40 -5.24
CA THR A 427 7.27 -13.05 -5.72
C THR A 427 8.78 -13.03 -5.91
N ARG A 428 9.26 -12.60 -7.09
CA ARG A 428 10.65 -12.77 -7.53
C ARG A 428 11.61 -12.56 -6.35
N ALA A 429 12.19 -13.64 -5.83
CA ALA A 429 12.88 -13.61 -4.53
C ALA A 429 14.04 -12.59 -4.51
N SER A 430 14.58 -12.26 -5.70
CA SER A 430 15.54 -11.17 -5.90
C SER A 430 15.02 -9.77 -5.53
N GLU A 431 13.72 -9.50 -5.67
CA GLU A 431 13.09 -8.24 -5.26
C GLU A 431 13.04 -8.15 -3.72
N LEU A 432 12.71 -9.25 -3.06
CA LEU A 432 12.64 -9.33 -1.58
C LEU A 432 14.00 -9.16 -0.90
N ILE A 433 15.12 -9.50 -1.57
CA ILE A 433 16.47 -9.27 -1.03
C ILE A 433 16.78 -7.78 -0.90
N HIS A 434 16.35 -6.97 -1.87
CA HIS A 434 16.79 -5.58 -1.97
C HIS A 434 15.82 -4.58 -1.37
N LEU A 435 14.51 -4.90 -1.32
CA LEU A 435 13.50 -4.00 -0.77
C LEU A 435 13.67 -3.88 0.76
N PRO A 436 14.03 -2.70 1.28
CA PRO A 436 14.01 -2.44 2.73
C PRO A 436 12.60 -2.68 3.29
N GLY A 437 12.50 -3.32 4.46
CA GLY A 437 11.21 -3.52 5.13
C GLY A 437 10.23 -4.47 4.43
N ALA A 438 10.67 -5.24 3.42
CA ALA A 438 9.78 -6.15 2.68
C ALA A 438 9.10 -7.15 3.64
N PRO A 439 7.76 -7.16 3.76
CA PRO A 439 7.07 -7.96 4.79
C PRO A 439 7.35 -9.46 4.69
N LEU A 440 7.47 -10.00 3.49
CA LEU A 440 7.83 -11.40 3.25
C LEU A 440 9.25 -11.78 3.72
N ARG A 441 10.11 -10.80 3.99
CA ARG A 441 11.45 -10.98 4.57
C ARG A 441 11.44 -10.70 6.06
N THR A 442 10.98 -9.52 6.44
CA THR A 442 11.10 -9.01 7.82
C THR A 442 10.23 -9.79 8.79
N ILE A 443 8.98 -10.08 8.43
CA ILE A 443 8.05 -10.75 9.36
C ILE A 443 8.46 -12.20 9.67
N PRO A 444 8.77 -13.05 8.67
CA PRO A 444 9.36 -14.36 8.96
C PRO A 444 10.68 -14.25 9.70
N GLY A 445 11.49 -13.24 9.38
CA GLY A 445 12.74 -12.95 10.08
C GLY A 445 12.53 -12.74 11.58
N ASP A 446 11.60 -11.87 11.95
CA ASP A 446 11.23 -11.57 13.33
C ASP A 446 10.73 -12.85 14.04
N ALA A 447 9.92 -13.65 13.35
CA ALA A 447 9.42 -14.92 13.88
C ALA A 447 10.57 -15.94 14.13
N LEU A 448 11.51 -16.05 13.19
CA LEU A 448 12.65 -16.95 13.30
C LEU A 448 13.66 -16.51 14.35
N ALA A 449 13.91 -15.21 14.49
CA ALA A 449 14.80 -14.65 15.50
C ALA A 449 14.36 -14.98 16.93
N ARG A 450 13.06 -15.24 17.13
CA ARG A 450 12.48 -15.66 18.42
C ARG A 450 12.61 -17.15 18.72
N ILE A 451 13.08 -17.97 17.77
CA ILE A 451 13.30 -19.40 18.00
C ILE A 451 14.51 -19.59 18.93
N PRO A 452 14.40 -20.36 20.02
CA PRO A 452 15.57 -20.71 20.83
C PRO A 452 16.64 -21.40 19.99
N ASP A 453 17.86 -20.86 20.00
CA ASP A 453 18.96 -21.30 19.13
C ASP A 453 18.56 -21.31 17.63
N ALA A 454 18.05 -20.17 17.16
CA ALA A 454 17.64 -19.95 15.76
C ALA A 454 18.71 -20.39 14.74
N ALA A 455 20.00 -20.19 15.05
CA ALA A 455 21.12 -20.60 14.21
C ALA A 455 21.18 -22.12 14.00
N SER A 456 21.09 -22.90 15.08
CA SER A 456 21.07 -24.37 14.99
C SER A 456 19.80 -24.87 14.31
N TRP A 457 18.65 -24.27 14.62
CA TRP A 457 17.39 -24.58 13.94
C TRP A 457 17.51 -24.35 12.43
N PHE A 458 18.11 -23.24 12.02
CA PHE A 458 18.27 -22.87 10.61
C PHE A 458 19.16 -23.89 9.87
N ILE A 459 20.32 -24.25 10.42
CA ILE A 459 21.20 -25.26 9.81
C ILE A 459 20.53 -26.64 9.71
N SER A 460 19.83 -27.05 10.77
CA SER A 460 19.11 -28.32 10.84
C SER A 460 17.99 -28.39 9.80
N THR A 461 17.21 -27.31 9.68
CA THR A 461 16.11 -27.20 8.72
C THR A 461 16.64 -27.18 7.28
N TRP A 462 17.71 -26.45 7.00
CA TRP A 462 18.37 -26.43 5.69
C TRP A 462 18.83 -27.83 5.23
N SER A 463 19.39 -28.58 6.18
CA SER A 463 19.81 -29.97 5.95
C SER A 463 18.61 -30.88 5.74
N ALA A 464 17.53 -30.72 6.51
CA ALA A 464 16.31 -31.51 6.40
C ALA A 464 15.58 -31.28 5.07
N LEU A 465 15.63 -30.07 4.51
CA LEU A 465 15.00 -29.70 3.24
C LEU A 465 15.82 -30.15 2.01
N ARG A 466 16.93 -30.89 2.20
CA ARG A 466 17.82 -31.27 1.09
C ARG A 466 17.05 -31.95 -0.04
N PHE A 467 16.15 -32.89 0.24
CA PHE A 467 15.43 -33.61 -0.81
C PHE A 467 14.48 -32.69 -1.60
N GLU A 468 13.79 -31.79 -0.93
CA GLU A 468 12.86 -30.82 -1.52
C GLU A 468 13.61 -29.79 -2.37
N ARG A 469 14.72 -29.24 -1.84
CA ARG A 469 15.67 -28.42 -2.60
C ARG A 469 16.15 -29.20 -3.82
N GLU A 470 16.54 -30.46 -3.61
CA GLU A 470 17.05 -31.34 -4.66
C GLU A 470 15.98 -31.73 -5.71
N ARG A 471 14.70 -31.60 -5.39
CA ARG A 471 13.59 -31.86 -6.32
C ARG A 471 13.26 -30.60 -7.12
N ALA A 472 13.23 -29.44 -6.47
CA ALA A 472 12.90 -28.16 -7.09
C ALA A 472 13.84 -27.81 -8.24
N TRP A 473 15.16 -27.73 -7.99
CA TRP A 473 16.16 -27.46 -9.05
C TRP A 473 16.17 -28.52 -10.19
N ARG A 474 15.81 -29.78 -9.92
CA ARG A 474 15.69 -30.83 -10.95
C ARG A 474 14.46 -30.63 -11.82
N SER A 475 13.34 -30.17 -11.27
CA SER A 475 12.11 -29.92 -12.04
C SER A 475 12.21 -28.77 -13.05
N ILE A 476 13.19 -27.87 -12.89
CA ILE A 476 13.46 -26.78 -13.82
C ILE A 476 14.18 -27.29 -15.10
N ASN A 477 14.87 -28.43 -15.00
CA ASN A 477 15.74 -28.97 -16.05
C ASN A 477 15.04 -29.65 -17.25
N PRO A 478 13.90 -30.36 -17.10
CA PRO A 478 13.17 -31.01 -18.21
C PRO A 478 12.70 -30.03 -19.28
N ALA A 479 12.27 -28.81 -18.90
CA ALA A 479 11.84 -27.79 -19.85
C ALA A 479 12.98 -27.29 -20.76
N LEU A 480 14.22 -27.33 -20.27
CA LEU A 480 15.42 -27.03 -21.04
C LEU A 480 15.85 -28.23 -21.91
N LYS A 481 15.75 -29.46 -21.37
CA LYS A 481 16.01 -30.69 -22.14
C LYS A 481 15.05 -30.88 -23.31
N GLN A 482 13.74 -30.61 -23.14
CA GLN A 482 12.75 -30.71 -24.22
C GLN A 482 12.96 -29.67 -25.33
N ARG A 483 13.68 -28.59 -25.05
CA ARG A 483 14.03 -27.54 -26.05
C ARG A 483 15.40 -27.76 -26.69
N GLY A 484 16.00 -28.95 -26.54
CA GLY A 484 17.30 -29.29 -27.13
C GLY A 484 18.50 -28.64 -26.43
N PHE A 485 18.31 -27.96 -25.30
CA PHE A 485 19.42 -27.38 -24.55
C PHE A 485 20.07 -28.44 -23.67
N ASN A 486 21.29 -28.83 -24.04
CA ASN A 486 22.09 -29.75 -23.26
C ASN A 486 22.80 -28.96 -22.13
N PRO A 487 22.48 -29.19 -20.84
CA PRO A 487 22.94 -28.30 -19.75
C PRO A 487 24.45 -28.34 -19.49
N CYS A 488 25.18 -29.31 -20.05
CA CYS A 488 26.60 -29.53 -19.78
C CYS A 488 27.56 -28.88 -20.80
N VAL A 489 27.07 -28.23 -21.86
CA VAL A 489 27.93 -27.76 -22.97
C VAL A 489 27.70 -26.28 -23.28
N TYR A 490 27.96 -25.39 -22.32
CA TYR A 490 28.26 -23.99 -22.63
C TYR A 490 29.24 -23.41 -21.60
N VAL A 491 30.52 -23.60 -21.91
CA VAL A 491 31.61 -22.69 -21.54
C VAL A 491 32.22 -22.28 -22.88
N THR A 492 32.44 -20.96 -23.04
CA THR A 492 33.00 -20.23 -24.19
C THR A 492 32.01 -19.84 -25.31
N SER A 493 31.75 -18.52 -25.36
CA SER A 493 31.45 -17.70 -26.57
C SER A 493 30.62 -18.33 -27.69
N GLY A 494 29.30 -18.03 -27.72
CA GLY A 494 28.40 -18.27 -28.86
C GLY A 494 27.28 -17.21 -28.91
N PRO A 495 26.66 -16.96 -30.09
CA PRO A 495 25.98 -15.72 -30.41
C PRO A 495 24.63 -15.53 -29.69
N SER A 496 24.24 -14.26 -29.61
CA SER A 496 23.04 -13.71 -28.96
C SER A 496 21.76 -14.51 -29.19
N VAL A 497 21.07 -14.84 -28.08
CA VAL A 497 19.69 -15.34 -28.08
C VAL A 497 18.78 -14.31 -28.77
N PRO A 498 17.94 -14.70 -29.76
CA PRO A 498 17.06 -13.78 -30.48
C PRO A 498 16.09 -13.05 -29.55
N ASP A 499 15.82 -11.77 -29.81
CA ASP A 499 15.02 -10.89 -28.94
C ASP A 499 13.57 -11.38 -28.73
N GLU A 500 13.00 -12.12 -29.68
CA GLU A 500 11.68 -12.75 -29.56
C GLU A 500 11.59 -13.77 -28.40
N PHE A 501 12.72 -14.33 -27.95
CA PHE A 501 12.76 -15.29 -26.84
C PHE A 501 12.97 -14.63 -25.46
N LYS A 502 13.42 -13.36 -25.40
CA LYS A 502 13.62 -12.63 -24.13
C LYS A 502 12.29 -12.29 -23.44
N GLY A 503 11.22 -12.05 -24.22
CA GLY A 503 9.88 -11.78 -23.70
C GLY A 503 9.20 -12.98 -23.01
N HIS A 504 9.57 -14.21 -23.39
CA HIS A 504 9.01 -15.43 -22.81
C HIS A 504 9.87 -16.02 -21.66
N LEU A 505 11.19 -15.76 -21.65
CA LEU A 505 12.06 -16.15 -20.53
C LEU A 505 11.85 -15.30 -19.27
N ASN A 506 11.46 -14.03 -19.42
CA ASN A 506 11.11 -13.16 -18.28
C ASN A 506 9.72 -13.42 -17.67
N LYS A 507 8.88 -14.24 -18.33
CA LYS A 507 7.55 -14.66 -17.85
C LYS A 507 7.54 -16.07 -17.26
N GLY A 508 8.69 -16.75 -17.16
CA GLY A 508 8.80 -17.98 -16.40
C GLY A 508 8.51 -17.67 -14.93
N ARG A 509 7.27 -17.90 -14.48
CA ARG A 509 6.93 -17.97 -13.07
C ARG A 509 7.85 -19.02 -12.47
N GLY A 510 8.88 -18.57 -11.76
CA GLY A 510 9.79 -19.44 -11.07
C GLY A 510 9.00 -20.11 -9.97
N VAL A 511 8.76 -21.42 -10.11
CA VAL A 511 8.31 -22.23 -9.00
C VAL A 511 9.30 -21.98 -7.87
N GLY A 512 8.83 -21.41 -6.77
CA GLY A 512 9.67 -21.01 -5.65
C GLY A 512 10.42 -22.22 -5.12
N ASN A 513 11.75 -22.13 -5.06
CA ASN A 513 12.57 -23.16 -4.42
C ASN A 513 12.54 -22.91 -2.89
N PRO A 514 12.22 -23.91 -2.05
CA PRO A 514 12.36 -23.83 -0.59
C PRO A 514 13.67 -23.20 -0.11
N ALA A 515 14.75 -23.44 -0.85
CA ALA A 515 16.04 -22.85 -0.56
C ALA A 515 16.00 -21.32 -0.60
N GLU A 516 15.41 -20.73 -1.64
CA GLU A 516 15.32 -19.28 -1.80
C GLU A 516 14.45 -18.66 -0.70
N ILE A 517 13.33 -19.30 -0.34
CA ILE A 517 12.46 -18.86 0.79
C ILE A 517 13.27 -18.85 2.08
N MET A 518 13.94 -19.96 2.36
CA MET A 518 14.77 -20.09 3.55
C MET A 518 15.91 -19.05 3.54
N GLY A 519 16.45 -18.72 2.37
CA GLY A 519 17.43 -17.66 2.23
C GLY A 519 16.87 -16.28 2.54
N VAL A 520 15.68 -15.95 2.03
CA VAL A 520 14.99 -14.69 2.36
C VAL A 520 14.70 -14.63 3.87
N TRP A 521 14.17 -15.68 4.47
CA TRP A 521 13.86 -15.71 5.90
C TRP A 521 15.12 -15.61 6.77
N GLY A 522 16.22 -16.25 6.36
CA GLY A 522 17.51 -16.13 7.04
C GLY A 522 18.07 -14.71 7.03
N LEU A 523 17.95 -14.00 5.90
CA LEU A 523 18.30 -12.58 5.83
C LEU A 523 17.39 -11.73 6.72
N GLY A 524 16.08 -12.01 6.73
CA GLY A 524 15.14 -11.36 7.64
C GLY A 524 15.55 -11.54 9.10
N ALA A 525 15.88 -12.75 9.52
CA ALA A 525 16.24 -13.02 10.91
C ALA A 525 17.50 -12.27 11.36
N ILE A 526 18.49 -12.10 10.47
CA ILE A 526 19.67 -11.28 10.76
C ILE A 526 19.29 -9.81 10.87
N GLU A 527 18.45 -9.32 9.96
CA GLU A 527 17.92 -7.95 10.02
C GLU A 527 17.22 -7.68 11.35
N SER A 528 16.35 -8.60 11.78
CA SER A 528 15.64 -8.53 13.06
C SER A 528 16.59 -8.51 14.26
N LEU A 529 17.55 -9.44 14.32
CA LEU A 529 18.52 -9.51 15.40
C LEU A 529 19.46 -8.29 15.44
N VAL A 530 19.76 -7.68 14.29
CA VAL A 530 20.57 -6.45 14.22
C VAL A 530 19.80 -5.23 14.73
N ILE A 531 18.49 -5.18 14.48
CA ILE A 531 17.61 -4.08 14.92
C ILE A 531 17.28 -4.20 16.41
N ASP A 532 17.13 -5.42 16.93
CA ASP A 532 16.86 -5.66 18.34
C ASP A 532 18.09 -5.32 19.21
N THR A 533 17.98 -4.23 19.98
CA THR A 533 19.02 -3.76 20.88
C THR A 533 19.26 -4.70 22.06
N GLN A 534 18.31 -5.59 22.36
CA GLN A 534 18.43 -6.60 23.42
C GLN A 534 19.07 -7.90 22.93
N ALA A 535 19.18 -8.10 21.62
CA ALA A 535 19.76 -9.31 21.05
C ALA A 535 21.25 -9.41 21.40
N GLN A 536 21.65 -10.57 21.95
CA GLN A 536 23.04 -10.79 22.33
C GLN A 536 23.93 -10.84 21.07
N TYR A 537 25.16 -10.33 21.20
CA TYR A 537 26.18 -10.45 20.16
C TYR A 537 26.37 -11.90 19.68
N GLU A 538 26.30 -12.86 20.61
CA GLU A 538 26.44 -14.28 20.29
C GLU A 538 25.33 -14.76 19.35
N ASP A 539 24.07 -14.37 19.58
CA ASP A 539 22.94 -14.78 18.74
C ASP A 539 23.06 -14.21 17.33
N ARG A 540 23.39 -12.91 17.21
CA ARG A 540 23.63 -12.22 15.93
C ARG A 540 24.72 -12.90 15.11
N SER A 541 25.88 -13.13 15.73
CA SER A 541 27.04 -13.72 15.06
C SER A 541 26.79 -15.19 14.67
N ARG A 542 26.20 -16.00 15.55
CA ARG A 542 25.84 -17.40 15.25
C ARG A 542 24.84 -17.49 14.10
N MET A 543 23.81 -16.65 14.10
CA MET A 543 22.83 -16.62 13.02
C MET A 543 23.48 -16.18 11.70
N TRP A 544 24.35 -15.17 11.73
CA TRP A 544 25.09 -14.73 10.54
C TRP A 544 25.91 -15.87 9.91
N PHE A 545 26.69 -16.60 10.72
CA PHE A 545 27.48 -17.74 10.23
C PHE A 545 26.61 -18.92 9.76
N ALA A 546 25.48 -19.17 10.41
CA ALA A 546 24.52 -20.17 9.96
C ALA A 546 24.00 -19.84 8.55
N VAL A 547 23.56 -18.60 8.32
CA VAL A 547 23.06 -18.15 7.03
C VAL A 547 24.16 -18.15 5.97
N GLU A 548 25.36 -17.62 6.27
CA GLU A 548 26.52 -17.65 5.36
C GLU A 548 26.82 -19.06 4.86
N ARG A 549 26.87 -20.01 5.80
CA ARG A 549 27.16 -21.41 5.48
C ARG A 549 26.15 -22.00 4.52
N THR A 550 24.85 -21.75 4.73
CA THR A 550 23.80 -22.24 3.84
C THR A 550 23.89 -21.60 2.45
N PHE A 551 24.20 -20.30 2.37
CA PHE A 551 24.28 -19.58 1.10
C PHE A 551 25.48 -20.03 0.29
N ARG A 552 26.60 -20.28 0.97
CA ARG A 552 27.79 -20.87 0.36
C ARG A 552 27.49 -22.26 -0.20
N GLU A 553 26.83 -23.12 0.57
CA GLU A 553 26.41 -24.44 0.08
C GLU A 553 25.46 -24.31 -1.12
N ALA A 554 24.46 -23.45 -1.04
CA ALA A 554 23.48 -23.23 -2.11
C ALA A 554 24.15 -22.76 -3.41
N ARG A 555 25.09 -21.80 -3.31
CA ARG A 555 25.88 -21.30 -4.45
C ARG A 555 26.71 -22.38 -5.12
N LEU A 556 27.23 -23.34 -4.35
CA LEU A 556 28.06 -24.44 -4.86
C LEU A 556 27.21 -25.56 -5.47
N VAL A 557 26.06 -25.82 -4.88
CA VAL A 557 25.22 -26.98 -5.24
C VAL A 557 24.21 -26.60 -6.30
N GLU A 558 23.49 -25.48 -6.20
CA GLU A 558 22.38 -25.16 -7.11
C GLU A 558 22.82 -24.77 -8.54
N PRO A 559 22.00 -25.04 -9.58
CA PRO A 559 22.41 -24.81 -10.96
C PRO A 559 22.48 -23.30 -11.23
N ARG A 560 23.12 -22.91 -12.34
CA ARG A 560 23.29 -21.50 -12.76
C ARG A 560 22.02 -20.63 -12.69
N LEU A 561 20.82 -21.21 -12.74
CA LEU A 561 19.54 -20.50 -12.71
C LEU A 561 19.24 -19.81 -11.37
N GLY A 562 19.77 -20.31 -10.24
CA GLY A 562 19.63 -19.64 -8.92
C GLY A 562 20.80 -18.72 -8.57
N ARG A 563 21.86 -18.66 -9.42
CA ARG A 563 23.10 -17.96 -9.09
C ARG A 563 22.87 -16.48 -8.80
N ASP A 564 22.03 -15.81 -9.59
CA ASP A 564 21.75 -14.38 -9.42
C ASP A 564 21.08 -14.08 -8.08
N PHE A 565 20.18 -14.95 -7.59
CA PHE A 565 19.56 -14.82 -6.28
C PHE A 565 20.62 -14.96 -5.17
N TRP A 566 21.37 -16.04 -5.18
CA TRP A 566 22.36 -16.32 -4.12
C TRP A 566 23.47 -15.27 -4.05
N SER A 567 23.95 -14.77 -5.19
CA SER A 567 24.93 -13.69 -5.23
C SER A 567 24.41 -12.40 -4.60
N LYS A 568 23.16 -12.03 -4.88
CA LYS A 568 22.50 -10.88 -4.25
C LYS A 568 22.26 -11.10 -2.77
N ALA A 569 21.86 -12.31 -2.38
CA ALA A 569 21.60 -12.69 -1.00
C ALA A 569 22.89 -12.62 -0.16
N ILE A 570 24.01 -13.12 -0.69
CA ILE A 570 25.34 -13.03 -0.06
C ILE A 570 25.76 -11.58 0.06
N ALA A 571 25.66 -10.78 -1.02
CA ALA A 571 26.00 -9.35 -0.95
C ALA A 571 25.18 -8.62 0.14
N ARG A 572 23.88 -8.91 0.24
CA ARG A 572 23.01 -8.38 1.30
C ARG A 572 23.39 -8.90 2.70
N LEU A 573 23.80 -10.17 2.84
CA LEU A 573 24.28 -10.71 4.11
C LEU A 573 25.51 -9.95 4.62
N PHE A 574 26.46 -9.66 3.72
CA PHE A 574 27.67 -8.90 4.06
C PHE A 574 27.38 -7.42 4.34
N TRP A 575 26.27 -6.87 3.87
CA TRP A 575 25.83 -5.52 4.24
C TRP A 575 25.67 -5.37 5.77
N TRP A 576 25.22 -6.41 6.46
CA TRP A 576 25.03 -6.38 7.93
C TRP A 576 26.29 -6.68 8.73
N TRP A 577 27.41 -6.99 8.07
CA TRP A 577 28.65 -7.35 8.75
C TRP A 577 29.08 -6.33 9.82
N PRO A 578 29.18 -5.01 9.53
CA PRO A 578 29.57 -4.06 10.57
C PRO A 578 28.58 -4.00 11.73
N GLN A 579 27.28 -4.16 11.50
CA GLN A 579 26.29 -4.12 12.60
C GLN A 579 26.30 -5.40 13.45
N VAL A 580 26.65 -6.55 12.87
CA VAL A 580 26.75 -7.82 13.60
C VAL A 580 28.03 -7.90 14.42
N PHE A 581 29.16 -7.44 13.87
CA PHE A 581 30.49 -7.69 14.42
C PHE A 581 31.17 -6.48 15.07
N THR A 582 30.55 -5.30 15.06
CA THR A 582 31.04 -4.15 15.84
C THR A 582 30.37 -4.20 17.21
N GLU A 583 31.15 -4.45 18.26
CA GLU A 583 30.66 -4.31 19.63
C GLU A 583 30.23 -2.85 19.84
N VAL A 584 28.95 -2.65 20.13
CA VAL A 584 28.49 -1.37 20.68
C VAL A 584 29.02 -1.35 22.10
N ASN A 585 30.20 -0.77 22.30
CA ASN A 585 30.71 -0.48 23.64
C ASN A 585 29.84 0.64 24.23
N ASP A 586 28.69 0.28 24.80
CA ASP A 586 27.79 1.21 25.51
C ASP A 586 28.45 1.87 26.75
N GLN A 587 29.69 1.51 27.09
CA GLN A 587 30.48 2.09 28.17
C GLN A 587 31.65 2.99 27.71
N ALA A 588 31.82 3.23 26.41
CA ALA A 588 32.92 4.04 25.91
C ALA A 588 32.52 5.52 25.75
N ASP A 589 32.34 6.22 26.88
CA ASP A 589 32.35 7.70 26.95
C ASP A 589 33.72 8.33 26.61
N SER A 590 34.66 7.52 26.11
CA SER A 590 36.00 7.93 25.72
C SER A 590 36.26 7.50 24.28
N GLU A 591 36.24 8.46 23.34
CA GLU A 591 36.78 8.58 21.96
C GLU A 591 37.50 7.40 21.26
N GLY A 592 37.27 6.15 21.67
CA GLY A 592 37.87 4.95 21.13
C GLY A 592 37.06 4.51 19.93
N ALA A 593 37.62 4.73 18.74
CA ALA A 593 37.09 4.17 17.50
C ALA A 593 36.78 2.68 17.70
N ALA A 594 35.55 2.27 17.39
CA ALA A 594 35.13 0.88 17.52
C ALA A 594 36.15 -0.03 16.81
N SER A 595 36.77 -0.95 17.57
CA SER A 595 37.84 -1.81 17.05
C SER A 595 37.21 -2.92 16.22
N PHE A 596 37.22 -2.75 14.91
CA PHE A 596 36.78 -3.75 13.96
C PHE A 596 37.88 -4.80 13.72
N ASP A 597 37.58 -6.10 13.82
CA ASP A 597 38.54 -7.19 13.57
C ASP A 597 38.66 -7.53 12.07
N PRO A 598 39.74 -7.11 11.37
CA PRO A 598 39.93 -7.41 9.95
C PRO A 598 40.20 -8.90 9.70
N ALA A 599 40.68 -9.65 10.70
CA ALA A 599 40.92 -11.08 10.58
C ALA A 599 39.61 -11.87 10.53
N GLY A 600 38.60 -11.47 11.31
CA GLY A 600 37.23 -11.97 11.23
C GLY A 600 36.66 -11.80 9.82
N LEU A 601 36.72 -10.59 9.27
CA LEU A 601 36.22 -10.30 7.92
C LEU A 601 36.99 -11.08 6.85
N SER A 602 38.32 -11.15 6.97
CA SER A 602 39.17 -11.90 6.05
C SER A 602 38.74 -13.37 5.96
N ARG A 603 38.52 -14.04 7.10
CA ARG A 603 38.05 -15.44 7.14
C ARG A 603 36.71 -15.63 6.45
N ALA A 604 35.79 -14.69 6.62
CA ALA A 604 34.48 -14.73 5.95
C ALA A 604 34.57 -14.49 4.44
N LEU A 605 35.55 -13.71 3.98
CA LEU A 605 35.76 -13.40 2.55
C LEU A 605 36.48 -14.52 1.78
N VAL A 606 37.31 -15.35 2.43
CA VAL A 606 38.10 -16.42 1.77
C VAL A 606 37.28 -17.26 0.78
N PRO A 607 36.05 -17.75 1.08
CA PRO A 607 35.27 -18.56 0.15
C PRO A 607 34.79 -17.81 -1.11
N TYR A 608 34.90 -16.49 -1.12
CA TYR A 608 34.39 -15.62 -2.17
C TYR A 608 35.51 -14.90 -2.93
N ALA A 609 36.77 -14.98 -2.48
CA ALA A 609 37.92 -14.23 -2.97
C ALA A 609 38.36 -14.63 -4.40
N GLU A 610 37.51 -14.35 -5.37
CA GLU A 610 37.72 -14.60 -6.79
C GLU A 610 37.33 -13.36 -7.60
N ILE A 611 37.93 -13.19 -8.79
CA ILE A 611 37.59 -12.10 -9.71
C ILE A 611 36.24 -12.43 -10.37
N SER A 612 35.16 -12.17 -9.65
CA SER A 612 33.79 -12.49 -10.03
C SER A 612 32.84 -11.33 -9.70
N GLY A 613 31.69 -11.29 -10.38
CA GLY A 613 30.63 -10.31 -10.07
C GLY A 613 30.12 -10.44 -8.63
N ASP A 614 30.03 -11.68 -8.14
CA ASP A 614 29.58 -12.01 -6.78
C ASP A 614 30.49 -11.35 -5.72
N PHE A 615 31.81 -11.49 -5.87
CA PHE A 615 32.78 -10.91 -4.95
C PHE A 615 32.74 -9.37 -4.99
N MET A 616 32.64 -8.78 -6.18
CA MET A 616 32.55 -7.33 -6.32
C MET A 616 31.27 -6.78 -5.69
N ALA A 617 30.15 -7.50 -5.77
CA ALA A 617 28.92 -7.15 -5.08
C ALA A 617 29.09 -7.13 -3.55
N VAL A 618 29.83 -8.09 -3.00
CA VAL A 618 30.17 -8.14 -1.56
C VAL A 618 31.02 -6.95 -1.15
N ILE A 619 32.08 -6.64 -1.90
CA ILE A 619 32.95 -5.48 -1.62
C ILE A 619 32.16 -4.16 -1.66
N VAL A 620 31.34 -3.96 -2.69
CA VAL A 620 30.47 -2.77 -2.78
C VAL A 620 29.50 -2.72 -1.61
N SER A 621 28.90 -3.84 -1.23
CA SER A 621 27.93 -3.87 -0.11
C SER A 621 28.59 -3.55 1.23
N LEU A 622 29.79 -4.07 1.49
CA LEU A 622 30.54 -3.74 2.71
C LEU A 622 30.94 -2.26 2.77
N GLN A 623 31.40 -1.70 1.65
CA GLN A 623 31.73 -0.27 1.56
C GLN A 623 30.51 0.61 1.81
N GLN A 624 29.37 0.28 1.20
CA GLN A 624 28.11 1.01 1.38
C GLN A 624 27.51 0.82 2.78
N ALA A 625 27.86 -0.28 3.47
CA ALA A 625 27.54 -0.50 4.88
C ALA A 625 28.40 0.33 5.84
N GLY A 626 29.43 1.02 5.34
CA GLY A 626 30.26 1.98 6.10
C GLY A 626 31.69 1.51 6.36
N LEU A 627 32.13 0.36 5.83
CA LEU A 627 33.53 -0.05 5.97
C LEU A 627 34.43 0.85 5.11
N SER A 628 35.55 1.28 5.71
CA SER A 628 36.55 2.06 4.97
C SER A 628 37.23 1.21 3.91
N THR A 629 37.63 1.84 2.81
CA THR A 629 38.39 1.18 1.75
C THR A 629 39.72 0.60 2.24
N SER A 630 40.35 1.20 3.27
CA SER A 630 41.56 0.65 3.91
C SER A 630 41.30 -0.65 4.66
N MET A 631 40.18 -0.76 5.39
CA MET A 631 39.79 -2.00 6.08
C MET A 631 39.48 -3.11 5.09
N LEU A 632 38.81 -2.78 3.98
CA LEU A 632 38.54 -3.72 2.90
C LEU A 632 39.84 -4.23 2.26
N ASP A 633 40.81 -3.34 1.99
CA ASP A 633 42.11 -3.73 1.45
C ASP A 633 42.86 -4.66 2.42
N ASP A 634 42.94 -4.33 3.71
CA ASP A 634 43.62 -5.17 4.71
C ASP A 634 42.96 -6.56 4.82
N ALA A 635 41.63 -6.62 4.91
CA ALA A 635 40.91 -7.89 4.99
C ALA A 635 41.14 -8.78 3.75
N VAL A 636 41.15 -8.20 2.55
CA VAL A 636 41.40 -8.92 1.29
C VAL A 636 42.88 -9.30 1.14
N ASN A 637 43.82 -8.42 1.50
CA ASN A 637 45.26 -8.71 1.49
C ASN A 637 45.60 -9.91 2.40
N ARG A 638 44.93 -10.03 3.55
CA ARG A 638 45.05 -11.20 4.46
C ARG A 638 44.60 -12.52 3.82
N THR A 639 43.71 -12.48 2.82
CA THR A 639 43.35 -13.65 2.01
C THR A 639 44.37 -13.98 0.92
N ARG A 640 45.50 -13.23 0.84
CA ARG A 640 46.56 -13.30 -0.20
C ARG A 640 46.10 -12.82 -1.58
N HIS A 641 45.09 -11.97 -1.62
CA HIS A 641 44.60 -11.34 -2.84
C HIS A 641 44.80 -9.83 -2.78
N ASP A 642 45.06 -9.19 -3.94
CA ASP A 642 45.18 -7.73 -4.04
C ASP A 642 43.86 -7.14 -4.56
N LEU A 643 43.13 -6.43 -3.69
CA LEU A 643 41.82 -5.87 -4.02
C LEU A 643 41.88 -4.91 -5.22
N LEU A 644 42.89 -4.04 -5.28
CA LEU A 644 43.07 -3.09 -6.39
C LEU A 644 43.26 -3.83 -7.72
N HIS A 645 44.07 -4.89 -7.73
CA HIS A 645 44.26 -5.72 -8.92
C HIS A 645 42.96 -6.42 -9.33
N MET A 646 42.22 -6.98 -8.38
CA MET A 646 40.95 -7.67 -8.64
C MET A 646 39.91 -6.72 -9.26
N ILE A 647 39.74 -5.51 -8.71
CA ILE A 647 38.80 -4.50 -9.23
C ILE A 647 39.16 -4.10 -10.66
N ARG A 648 40.42 -3.72 -10.91
CA ARG A 648 40.90 -3.33 -12.25
C ARG A 648 40.65 -4.41 -13.29
N ARG A 649 40.97 -5.66 -12.94
CA ARG A 649 40.78 -6.80 -13.84
C ARG A 649 39.30 -7.07 -14.09
N PHE A 650 38.46 -7.01 -13.07
CA PHE A 650 37.01 -7.16 -13.24
C PHE A 650 36.43 -6.07 -14.15
N VAL A 651 36.68 -4.79 -13.85
CA VAL A 651 36.17 -3.67 -14.66
C VAL A 651 36.64 -3.76 -16.12
N ALA A 652 37.91 -4.14 -16.35
CA ALA A 652 38.45 -4.32 -17.69
C ALA A 652 37.76 -5.48 -18.46
N VAL A 653 37.52 -6.61 -17.79
CA VAL A 653 36.81 -7.76 -18.39
C VAL A 653 35.35 -7.40 -18.68
N THR A 654 34.63 -6.80 -17.75
CA THR A 654 33.21 -6.46 -17.92
C THR A 654 33.02 -5.43 -19.03
N ARG A 655 33.93 -4.42 -19.14
CA ARG A 655 33.93 -3.46 -20.26
C ARG A 655 34.13 -4.15 -21.62
N ARG A 656 35.02 -5.14 -21.70
CA ARG A 656 35.28 -5.88 -22.94
C ARG A 656 34.12 -6.78 -23.35
N LEU A 657 33.44 -7.39 -22.38
CA LEU A 657 32.33 -8.30 -22.66
C LEU A 657 31.04 -7.57 -23.06
N ASN A 658 30.94 -6.25 -22.81
CA ASN A 658 29.73 -5.44 -23.02
C ASN A 658 28.45 -6.14 -22.52
N ASP A 659 28.57 -6.92 -21.44
CA ASP A 659 27.48 -7.73 -20.93
C ASP A 659 26.59 -6.86 -20.06
N CYS A 660 25.52 -6.34 -20.67
CA CYS A 660 24.54 -5.50 -20.00
C CYS A 660 23.91 -6.16 -18.75
N ARG A 661 24.02 -7.48 -18.58
CA ARG A 661 23.48 -8.20 -17.41
C ARG A 661 24.37 -8.06 -16.17
N VAL A 662 25.69 -7.92 -16.36
CA VAL A 662 26.67 -7.73 -15.28
C VAL A 662 26.90 -6.23 -15.00
N TRP A 663 26.47 -5.38 -15.92
CA TRP A 663 26.71 -3.95 -15.91
C TRP A 663 25.68 -3.19 -15.07
N ASN A 664 25.80 -3.24 -13.74
CA ASN A 664 25.12 -2.27 -12.88
C ASN A 664 25.96 -0.98 -12.79
N PRO A 665 25.51 0.16 -13.38
CA PRO A 665 26.30 1.40 -13.42
C PRO A 665 26.61 1.95 -12.04
N ASP A 666 25.71 1.78 -11.06
CA ASP A 666 25.94 2.19 -9.68
C ASP A 666 27.08 1.40 -9.03
N TRP A 667 27.16 0.10 -9.32
CA TRP A 667 28.26 -0.74 -8.81
C TRP A 667 29.59 -0.37 -9.46
N VAL A 668 29.61 -0.13 -10.76
CA VAL A 668 30.83 0.30 -11.47
C VAL A 668 31.33 1.63 -10.92
N ALA A 669 30.43 2.58 -10.66
CA ALA A 669 30.79 3.86 -10.04
C ALA A 669 31.34 3.68 -8.60
N ALA A 670 30.74 2.80 -7.81
CA ALA A 670 31.24 2.47 -6.47
C ALA A 670 32.64 1.81 -6.53
N LEU A 671 32.85 0.85 -7.42
CA LEU A 671 34.15 0.19 -7.61
C LEU A 671 35.23 1.16 -8.11
N GLN A 672 34.89 2.10 -9.00
CA GLN A 672 35.83 3.14 -9.44
C GLN A 672 36.23 4.09 -8.31
N ARG A 673 35.31 4.40 -7.39
CA ARG A 673 35.60 5.18 -6.20
C ARG A 673 36.59 4.44 -5.28
N ILE A 674 36.30 3.17 -4.99
CA ILE A 674 37.19 2.29 -4.21
C ILE A 674 38.57 2.18 -4.88
N GLU A 675 38.62 1.99 -6.20
CA GLU A 675 39.88 1.96 -6.96
C GLU A 675 40.69 3.26 -6.81
N GLY A 676 40.02 4.42 -6.90
CA GLY A 676 40.64 5.73 -6.72
C GLY A 676 41.25 5.89 -5.33
N GLU A 677 40.46 5.57 -4.29
CA GLU A 677 40.90 5.62 -2.89
C GLU A 677 42.09 4.68 -2.61
N LEU A 678 42.05 3.43 -3.11
CA LEU A 678 43.16 2.47 -2.99
C LEU A 678 44.43 2.94 -3.71
N THR A 679 44.27 3.56 -4.89
CA THR A 679 45.41 4.09 -5.64
C THR A 679 46.08 5.21 -4.86
N SER A 680 45.29 6.14 -4.31
CA SER A 680 45.80 7.24 -3.49
C SER A 680 46.47 6.79 -2.18
N MET A 681 46.03 5.68 -1.58
CA MET A 681 46.66 5.15 -0.35
C MET A 681 48.00 4.43 -0.60
N ARG A 682 48.22 3.91 -1.82
CA ARG A 682 49.43 3.14 -2.18
C ARG A 682 50.52 3.97 -2.87
N THR A 683 50.18 5.17 -3.34
CA THR A 683 51.11 6.19 -3.86
C THR A 683 51.58 7.07 -2.73
#